data_AF-A0A6A6FQK9-F1
#
_entry.id   AF-A0A6A6FQK9-F1
#
_cell.length_a   1.000
_cell.length_b   1.000
_cell.length_c   1.000
_cell.angle_alpha   90.00
_cell.angle_beta   90.00
_cell.angle_gamma   90.00
#
_symmetry.space_group_name_H-M   'P 1'
#
loop_
_entity.id
_entity.type
_entity.pdbx_description
1 polymer ?
#
loop_
_entity_poly.entity_id
_entity_poly.type
_entity_poly.pdbx_seq_one_letter_code
_entity_poly.pdbx_strand_id
1 'polypeptide(L)'
;MPSTSPGTAPSAFADILPGTPTESLQATTIFVYRFQRYIAYVSHQQLNILSGPSTLVQALTFPHELIAVAADPKSGKLLVAEKKQAWILEPVAEGWTRLWWEKALLLRHNSEEEETRSICWSNDGEALLAGTMSITLFSTVPTSRTSSPRTSAIDGVAVEERKPLWSKPVARPVQQAACSPSSTLIATRARYDRLVKIWRRLSFEEGLFDHTYLPHPAAVTHFEWRPLDEHSQIRRGSAISRRHEEEHEVLFTVASDGVLRIWRTGGTHDLEVLVLHTSIDLVAAIPDSPSITASGKHIVTKPPRCVVILPSDQFSAALNAAIGLSLDNKISHAKELMKELVSKELDVIIVLDGQGRMSAWGLHSVGHKRRPGTPTAVQPFHIAHTEGLPLKLQSNTPALPFAWFQDDKIHMLIQSVGGAGHISWWQGLVESFFSTSASGADRLTLASTWRGSDIATWAGNDETEIHTGSQRNVIRTSDECLIKLSEAGRIVILEQSDNFRRTAAERLVETGITDGVLLAANIDIAVLLGSDDNKLLLVDLLGGYVEHCEVLDSTVRSAQCVALGSRQSLVAVAYDSIVDVFAQGRYKDGNSLMQTWHSVQRISVAHTGLDIVALAWRPDATLAIKAGNALFVNGLDFSLRELQGETRQTLECDEQDTTIPLPALAAKLSRSLPVWHPSVIERLVLHGHARSAIALIKRLVSKLKFWGPEDELDFVLGEDIDTLLKQDDAQQSWIDTEIVDDLKVQLDEKQLPAITQSEQRRLEHVVHTLLYLRDHVKGLDQGSLWYLFSWKLQLLVHQSRPAQADGISEDSSDSHNSDAFVSEMSWREITFAYHSTSQQPLLDILILHHDNRITWDIARRLGIMSWLTDREALLRVFEQMAQTAYRSSQPPDPVNAAVYYLALHKKQTLLALWRIATWHREQRSTTNFLKKDFGQPEARTAAKKNAYALMGKRRFHYAAAFFLLANDAADACNVLAGQCDDVQFAVAVARLYCGDGSDVLHKLLVDRVIPDAKQGGNRWLVSWCHSVLHQTREAAESLVEPMDGVVKVWQQDDPALILLYKQLRKAPSEHEYNAVSRSATLLGRMGLSLLGMDLTKNWTFAQPDPVPTAATNGTTNGFHGSLPDRTIPESSESPRAEPIVEPPSLLDSFSGPEPSRSTPTDDQAARETKAAELLAKIKARKKNTAAAPEPDLQQKVDDEKSKKREPTQFKEPDANSLLDSFGF
;
A
#
# COMPACT_ATOMS: atom_id res chain seq x y z
N MET A 1 20.73 -5.30 28.75
CA MET A 1 20.09 -3.97 28.72
C MET A 1 19.46 -3.79 27.35
N PRO A 2 18.18 -3.41 27.22
CA PRO A 2 17.58 -3.17 25.91
C PRO A 2 17.93 -1.76 25.41
N SER A 3 18.22 -1.70 24.12
CA SER A 3 18.70 -0.58 23.33
C SER A 3 17.64 0.50 23.14
N THR A 4 17.96 1.73 23.52
CA THR A 4 17.26 2.96 23.10
C THR A 4 17.95 3.52 21.87
N SER A 5 17.50 3.10 20.68
CA SER A 5 17.76 3.84 19.43
C SER A 5 16.47 3.81 18.59
N PRO A 6 15.97 4.96 18.12
CA PRO A 6 14.78 5.04 17.28
C PRO A 6 15.18 4.73 15.83
N GLY A 7 15.49 3.47 15.56
CA GLY A 7 15.55 2.94 14.20
C GLY A 7 14.47 1.88 14.07
N THR A 8 13.65 1.95 13.02
CA THR A 8 12.72 0.87 12.67
C THR A 8 13.51 -0.43 12.58
N ALA A 9 13.12 -1.45 13.36
CA ALA A 9 13.77 -2.75 13.31
C ALA A 9 13.74 -3.29 11.87
N PRO A 10 14.81 -3.94 11.38
CA PRO A 10 14.82 -4.51 10.04
C PRO A 10 13.71 -5.54 9.90
N SER A 11 13.00 -5.52 8.76
CA SER A 11 11.94 -6.49 8.47
C SER A 11 12.53 -7.90 8.39
N ALA A 12 11.86 -8.88 9.01
CA ALA A 12 12.23 -10.28 8.89
C ALA A 12 11.71 -10.84 7.56
N PHE A 13 12.58 -11.48 6.80
CA PHE A 13 12.22 -12.14 5.53
C PHE A 13 12.16 -13.65 5.71
N ALA A 14 11.24 -14.30 5.00
CA ALA A 14 11.11 -15.75 5.01
C ALA A 14 12.28 -16.41 4.27
N ASP A 15 12.71 -15.80 3.16
CA ASP A 15 13.87 -16.24 2.39
C ASP A 15 14.56 -15.04 1.72
N ILE A 16 15.85 -15.16 1.44
CA ILE A 16 16.64 -14.18 0.71
C ILE A 16 17.49 -14.89 -0.34
N LEU A 17 17.39 -14.42 -1.58
CA LEU A 17 18.23 -14.83 -2.70
C LEU A 17 19.14 -13.65 -3.07
N PRO A 18 20.34 -13.52 -2.47
CA PRO A 18 21.13 -12.29 -2.56
C PRO A 18 21.86 -12.10 -3.91
N GLY A 19 21.79 -13.10 -4.80
CA GLY A 19 22.41 -13.06 -6.13
C GLY A 19 23.39 -14.20 -6.39
N THR A 20 23.67 -14.47 -7.66
CA THR A 20 24.59 -15.53 -8.11
C THR A 20 26.02 -15.16 -7.73
N PRO A 21 26.78 -16.02 -7.03
CA PRO A 21 28.18 -15.74 -6.72
C PRO A 21 29.01 -15.66 -8.00
N THR A 22 29.97 -14.74 -8.02
CA THR A 22 30.88 -14.57 -9.16
C THR A 22 31.75 -15.82 -9.34
N GLU A 23 32.06 -16.19 -10.59
CA GLU A 23 32.89 -17.35 -10.93
C GLU A 23 34.37 -17.14 -10.58
N SER A 24 34.69 -17.09 -9.29
CA SER A 24 36.04 -16.86 -8.78
C SER A 24 36.34 -17.70 -7.53
N LEU A 25 37.61 -18.08 -7.37
CA LEU A 25 38.10 -18.86 -6.23
C LEU A 25 38.12 -18.07 -4.90
N GLN A 26 38.04 -16.74 -4.98
CA GLN A 26 38.00 -15.86 -3.81
C GLN A 26 36.73 -15.01 -3.82
N ALA A 27 35.63 -15.54 -4.37
CA ALA A 27 34.36 -14.81 -4.41
C ALA A 27 33.66 -14.72 -3.05
N THR A 28 34.06 -15.54 -2.07
CA THR A 28 33.45 -15.62 -0.74
C THR A 28 34.53 -15.59 0.34
N THR A 29 34.26 -14.89 1.43
CA THR A 29 35.08 -14.86 2.64
C THR A 29 34.21 -14.95 3.89
N ILE A 30 34.75 -15.54 4.95
CA ILE A 30 34.08 -15.68 6.26
C ILE A 30 35.00 -15.11 7.31
N PHE A 31 34.44 -14.29 8.21
CA PHE A 31 35.20 -13.67 9.28
C PHE A 31 34.34 -13.43 10.51
N VAL A 32 35.00 -13.24 11.66
CA VAL A 32 34.35 -12.89 12.92
C VAL A 32 34.80 -11.49 13.29
N TYR A 33 33.85 -10.60 13.58
CA TYR A 33 34.12 -9.26 14.06
C TYR A 33 33.12 -8.90 15.15
N ARG A 34 33.60 -8.34 16.27
CA ARG A 34 32.80 -8.04 17.47
C ARG A 34 31.94 -9.24 17.92
N PHE A 35 32.53 -10.43 17.96
CA PHE A 35 31.89 -11.69 18.37
C PHE A 35 30.72 -12.17 17.49
N GLN A 36 30.50 -11.54 16.34
CA GLN A 36 29.51 -11.95 15.35
C GLN A 36 30.22 -12.42 14.07
N ARG A 37 29.70 -13.49 13.49
CA ARG A 37 30.23 -14.03 12.22
C ARG A 37 29.52 -13.37 11.05
N TYR A 38 30.31 -13.02 10.04
CA TYR A 38 29.84 -12.45 8.79
C TYR A 38 30.38 -13.26 7.62
N ILE A 39 29.56 -13.36 6.58
CA ILE A 39 29.89 -14.00 5.31
C ILE A 39 29.74 -12.92 4.25
N ALA A 40 30.85 -12.58 3.61
CA ALA A 40 30.86 -11.61 2.53
C ALA A 40 31.13 -12.33 1.21
N TYR A 41 30.28 -12.12 0.21
CA TYR A 41 30.49 -12.68 -1.12
C TYR A 41 30.13 -11.72 -2.24
N VAL A 42 30.82 -11.84 -3.37
CA VAL A 42 30.63 -10.97 -4.53
C VAL A 42 29.68 -11.58 -5.54
N SER A 43 28.69 -10.80 -5.97
CA SER A 43 27.72 -11.12 -7.01
C SER A 43 27.77 -10.05 -8.08
N HIS A 44 28.55 -10.30 -9.13
CA HIS A 44 28.77 -9.36 -10.23
C HIS A 44 29.30 -7.99 -9.75
N GLN A 45 28.50 -6.93 -9.77
CA GLN A 45 28.86 -5.57 -9.33
C GLN A 45 28.47 -5.28 -7.87
N GLN A 46 27.97 -6.28 -7.14
CA GLN A 46 27.45 -6.14 -5.77
C GLN A 46 28.26 -7.00 -4.80
N LEU A 47 28.65 -6.44 -3.66
CA LEU A 47 29.15 -7.19 -2.51
C LEU A 47 28.01 -7.40 -1.52
N ASN A 48 27.73 -8.65 -1.17
CA ASN A 48 26.72 -9.02 -0.19
C ASN A 48 27.39 -9.37 1.14
N ILE A 49 26.91 -8.82 2.25
CA ILE A 49 27.39 -9.13 3.60
C ILE A 49 26.23 -9.70 4.41
N LEU A 50 26.35 -10.95 4.84
CA LEU A 50 25.32 -11.69 5.57
C LEU A 50 25.81 -12.09 6.96
N SER A 51 24.91 -12.14 7.93
CA SER A 51 25.19 -12.64 9.29
C SER A 51 24.48 -13.97 9.60
N GLY A 52 23.55 -14.39 8.74
CA GLY A 52 22.78 -15.62 8.88
C GLY A 52 22.16 -16.09 7.57
N PRO A 53 21.48 -17.25 7.56
CA PRO A 53 20.88 -17.85 6.36
C PRO A 53 19.89 -16.94 5.61
N SER A 54 19.11 -16.15 6.34
CA SER A 54 18.09 -15.22 5.83
C SER A 54 18.31 -13.79 6.34
N THR A 55 19.56 -13.41 6.65
CA THR A 55 19.88 -12.08 7.21
C THR A 55 20.97 -11.40 6.41
N LEU A 56 20.56 -10.55 5.47
CA LEU A 56 21.44 -9.64 4.73
C LEU A 56 21.67 -8.37 5.54
N VAL A 57 22.91 -8.15 5.96
CA VAL A 57 23.30 -6.98 6.78
C VAL A 57 23.43 -5.74 5.89
N GLN A 58 24.09 -5.90 4.75
CA GLN A 58 24.36 -4.81 3.83
C GLN A 58 24.67 -5.38 2.44
N ALA A 59 24.34 -4.61 1.40
CA ALA A 59 24.86 -4.82 0.07
C ALA A 59 25.46 -3.52 -0.48
N LEU A 60 26.64 -3.63 -1.09
CA LEU A 60 27.39 -2.48 -1.61
C LEU A 60 27.59 -2.64 -3.12
N THR A 61 27.23 -1.61 -3.89
CA THR A 61 27.39 -1.59 -5.35
C THR A 61 28.70 -0.92 -5.77
N PHE A 62 29.26 -1.43 -6.87
CA PHE A 62 30.54 -1.01 -7.44
C PHE A 62 30.38 -0.71 -8.94
N PRO A 63 31.19 0.20 -9.50
CA PRO A 63 31.08 0.61 -10.90
C PRO A 63 31.52 -0.48 -11.89
N HIS A 64 32.30 -1.46 -11.43
CA HIS A 64 32.85 -2.53 -12.23
C HIS A 64 32.64 -3.89 -11.56
N GLU A 65 32.71 -4.94 -12.36
CA GLU A 65 32.55 -6.31 -11.89
C GLU A 65 33.63 -6.68 -10.88
N LEU A 66 33.19 -7.19 -9.74
CA LEU A 66 34.02 -7.65 -8.64
C LEU A 66 34.52 -9.06 -8.92
N ILE A 67 35.78 -9.33 -8.58
CA ILE A 67 36.42 -10.62 -8.84
C ILE A 67 36.81 -11.36 -7.56
N ALA A 68 37.05 -10.66 -6.45
CA ALA A 68 37.49 -11.29 -5.21
C ALA A 68 37.15 -10.44 -3.98
N VAL A 69 36.98 -11.10 -2.85
CA VAL A 69 36.83 -10.49 -1.53
C VAL A 69 37.67 -11.23 -0.49
N ALA A 70 38.29 -10.49 0.41
CA ALA A 70 39.01 -11.02 1.56
C ALA A 70 38.76 -10.16 2.80
N ALA A 71 38.64 -10.76 3.97
CA ALA A 71 38.46 -10.04 5.23
C ALA A 71 39.73 -10.08 6.08
N ASP A 72 40.01 -8.99 6.81
CA ASP A 72 40.97 -8.99 7.91
C ASP A 72 40.23 -9.35 9.23
N PRO A 73 40.49 -10.53 9.83
CA PRO A 73 39.82 -10.95 11.06
C PRO A 73 40.07 -10.02 12.26
N LYS A 74 41.18 -9.27 12.27
CA LYS A 74 41.53 -8.40 13.41
C LYS A 74 40.76 -7.09 13.40
N SER A 75 40.75 -6.41 12.25
CA SER A 75 40.12 -5.09 12.12
C SER A 75 38.68 -5.15 11.63
N GLY A 76 38.26 -6.28 11.04
CA GLY A 76 36.96 -6.41 10.36
C GLY A 76 36.91 -5.69 9.01
N LYS A 77 38.04 -5.17 8.50
CA LYS A 77 38.12 -4.53 7.18
C LYS A 77 37.95 -5.56 6.06
N LEU A 78 37.34 -5.14 4.96
CA LEU A 78 37.17 -5.95 3.76
C LEU A 78 38.01 -5.39 2.62
N LEU A 79 38.73 -6.26 1.92
CA LEU A 79 39.43 -5.97 0.67
C LEU A 79 38.60 -6.56 -0.46
N VAL A 80 38.18 -5.70 -1.38
CA VAL A 80 37.30 -6.06 -2.50
C VAL A 80 38.02 -5.70 -3.79
N ALA A 81 38.30 -6.68 -4.64
CA ALA A 81 39.02 -6.46 -5.89
C ALA A 81 38.07 -6.38 -7.09
N GLU A 82 38.30 -5.36 -7.91
CA GLU A 82 37.91 -5.30 -9.32
C GLU A 82 39.12 -5.75 -10.17
N LYS A 83 38.94 -5.85 -11.49
CA LYS A 83 40.04 -6.23 -12.40
C LYS A 83 41.23 -5.27 -12.32
N LYS A 84 40.99 -3.95 -12.28
CA LYS A 84 42.07 -2.94 -12.36
C LYS A 84 42.43 -2.27 -11.03
N GLN A 85 41.57 -2.38 -10.04
CA GLN A 85 41.71 -1.69 -8.75
C GLN A 85 41.11 -2.54 -7.63
N ALA A 86 41.40 -2.18 -6.38
CA ALA A 86 40.80 -2.81 -5.22
C ALA A 86 40.42 -1.76 -4.17
N TRP A 87 39.39 -2.06 -3.40
CA TRP A 87 38.81 -1.20 -2.39
C TRP A 87 39.03 -1.80 -1.01
N ILE A 88 39.38 -0.95 -0.04
CA ILE A 88 39.29 -1.31 1.38
C ILE A 88 38.02 -0.69 1.94
N LEU A 89 37.18 -1.55 2.52
CA LEU A 89 36.00 -1.16 3.25
C LEU A 89 36.29 -1.23 4.75
N GLU A 90 35.93 -0.20 5.48
CA GLU A 90 36.08 -0.15 6.94
C GLU A 90 34.75 -0.38 7.65
N PRO A 91 34.74 -1.20 8.73
CA PRO A 91 33.53 -1.41 9.51
C PRO A 91 33.24 -0.16 10.38
N VAL A 92 32.04 0.38 10.24
CA VAL A 92 31.49 1.47 11.03
C VAL A 92 30.38 0.90 11.91
N ALA A 93 30.36 1.29 13.18
CA ALA A 93 29.40 0.78 14.15
C ALA A 93 28.64 1.92 14.84
N GLU A 94 27.33 1.79 14.93
CA GLU A 94 26.45 2.63 15.73
C GLU A 94 25.95 1.80 16.92
N GLY A 95 26.48 2.06 18.11
CA GLY A 95 26.21 1.25 19.29
C GLY A 95 26.81 -0.17 19.22
N TRP A 96 26.09 -1.13 19.83
CA TRP A 96 26.53 -2.54 19.93
C TRP A 96 25.92 -3.44 18.84
N THR A 97 24.81 -3.03 18.23
CA THR A 97 23.98 -3.90 17.38
C THR A 97 24.02 -3.55 15.89
N ARG A 98 24.28 -2.28 15.54
CA ARG A 98 24.30 -1.83 14.14
C ARG A 98 25.73 -1.71 13.64
N LEU A 99 26.04 -2.45 12.58
CA LEU A 99 27.35 -2.51 11.94
C LEU A 99 27.18 -2.47 10.42
N TRP A 100 27.96 -1.65 9.73
CA TRP A 100 28.02 -1.59 8.26
C TRP A 100 29.45 -1.29 7.79
N TRP A 101 29.69 -1.37 6.49
CA TRP A 101 30.99 -1.14 5.87
C TRP A 101 30.93 0.05 4.90
N GLU A 102 31.97 0.88 4.91
CA GLU A 102 32.10 2.06 4.05
C GLU A 102 33.39 2.02 3.23
N LYS A 103 33.35 2.55 1.99
CA LYS A 103 34.52 2.66 1.11
C LYS A 103 35.51 3.68 1.68
N ALA A 104 36.67 3.21 2.15
CA ALA A 104 37.65 4.05 2.83
C ALA A 104 38.92 4.31 2.00
N LEU A 105 39.45 3.29 1.33
CA LEU A 105 40.73 3.38 0.61
C LEU A 105 40.64 2.72 -0.77
N LEU A 106 41.25 3.37 -1.76
CA LEU A 106 41.43 2.83 -3.11
C LEU A 106 42.88 2.40 -3.35
N LEU A 107 43.06 1.20 -3.90
CA LEU A 107 44.34 0.62 -4.30
C LEU A 107 44.36 0.43 -5.81
N ARG A 108 45.35 1.02 -6.49
CA ARG A 108 45.53 0.88 -7.94
C ARG A 108 46.90 0.31 -8.27
N HIS A 109 46.94 -0.53 -9.30
CA HIS A 109 48.21 -0.97 -9.89
C HIS A 109 48.96 0.20 -10.52
N ASN A 110 50.28 0.09 -10.59
CA ASN A 110 51.11 1.11 -11.25
C ASN A 110 50.98 1.08 -12.79
N SER A 111 50.52 -0.03 -13.37
CA SER A 111 50.38 -0.25 -14.81
C SER A 111 48.90 -0.43 -15.17
N GLU A 112 48.47 0.15 -16.30
CA GLU A 112 47.10 0.01 -16.80
C GLU A 112 46.80 -1.37 -17.41
N GLU A 113 47.85 -2.10 -17.83
CA GLU A 113 47.74 -3.45 -18.38
C GLU A 113 47.62 -4.54 -17.30
N GLU A 114 47.88 -4.18 -16.02
CA GLU A 114 47.88 -5.14 -14.92
C GLU A 114 46.46 -5.42 -14.42
N GLU A 115 46.08 -6.69 -14.41
CA GLU A 115 44.81 -7.15 -13.85
C GLU A 115 45.03 -7.94 -12.55
N THR A 116 44.30 -7.58 -11.50
CA THR A 116 44.23 -8.36 -10.26
C THR A 116 43.61 -9.73 -10.53
N ARG A 117 44.16 -10.77 -9.91
CA ARG A 117 43.66 -12.15 -9.99
C ARG A 117 43.42 -12.77 -8.62
N SER A 118 44.20 -12.38 -7.62
CA SER A 118 44.07 -12.87 -6.25
C SER A 118 44.47 -11.78 -5.27
N ILE A 119 43.85 -11.80 -4.09
CA ILE A 119 44.11 -10.85 -3.01
C ILE A 119 44.36 -11.58 -1.69
N CYS A 120 45.23 -11.05 -0.84
CA CYS A 120 45.35 -11.48 0.56
C CYS A 120 45.64 -10.33 1.52
N TRP A 121 45.25 -10.54 2.77
CA TRP A 121 45.60 -9.69 3.90
C TRP A 121 46.84 -10.20 4.61
N SER A 122 47.71 -9.28 5.00
CA SER A 122 48.76 -9.53 5.99
C SER A 122 48.30 -9.02 7.36
N ASN A 123 48.76 -9.71 8.40
CA ASN A 123 48.43 -9.43 9.79
C ASN A 123 49.04 -8.13 10.36
N ASP A 124 49.84 -7.41 9.57
CA ASP A 124 50.49 -6.14 9.91
C ASP A 124 49.82 -4.92 9.26
N GLY A 125 48.56 -5.07 8.81
CA GLY A 125 47.82 -3.98 8.18
C GLY A 125 48.31 -3.67 6.77
N GLU A 126 48.66 -4.71 6.02
CA GLU A 126 49.07 -4.63 4.62
C GLU A 126 48.14 -5.48 3.73
N ALA A 127 47.92 -5.02 2.50
CA ALA A 127 47.09 -5.69 1.51
C ALA A 127 47.95 -6.08 0.29
N LEU A 128 47.85 -7.33 -0.15
CA LEU A 128 48.56 -7.83 -1.33
C LEU A 128 47.58 -7.99 -2.49
N LEU A 129 47.90 -7.37 -3.62
CA LEU A 129 47.27 -7.60 -4.92
C LEU A 129 48.20 -8.44 -5.79
N ALA A 130 47.79 -9.66 -6.12
CA ALA A 130 48.50 -10.53 -7.03
C ALA A 130 47.80 -10.53 -8.40
N GLY A 131 48.53 -10.14 -9.43
CA GLY A 131 47.97 -9.91 -10.76
C GLY A 131 48.57 -10.78 -11.86
N THR A 132 48.37 -10.31 -13.08
CA THR A 132 48.81 -10.96 -14.32
C THR A 132 50.32 -10.88 -14.55
N MET A 133 50.94 -9.77 -14.17
CA MET A 133 52.33 -9.43 -14.46
C MET A 133 53.14 -9.22 -13.19
N SER A 134 52.52 -8.92 -12.05
CA SER A 134 53.21 -8.59 -10.80
C SER A 134 52.46 -9.05 -9.54
N ILE A 135 53.19 -9.08 -8.41
CA ILE A 135 52.62 -9.06 -7.07
C ILE A 135 52.96 -7.74 -6.41
N THR A 136 51.95 -7.08 -5.83
CA THR A 136 52.06 -5.70 -5.35
C THR A 136 51.48 -5.59 -3.94
N LEU A 137 52.26 -5.03 -3.02
CA LEU A 137 51.93 -4.88 -1.60
C LEU A 137 51.62 -3.42 -1.27
N PHE A 138 50.54 -3.18 -0.53
CA PHE A 138 50.07 -1.86 -0.12
C PHE A 138 49.99 -1.75 1.40
N SER A 139 50.29 -0.57 1.94
CA SER A 139 49.99 -0.26 3.34
C SER A 139 48.54 0.18 3.48
N THR A 140 47.86 -0.30 4.51
CA THR A 140 46.49 0.13 4.84
C THR A 140 46.46 1.12 6.00
N VAL A 141 47.64 1.48 6.55
CA VAL A 141 47.78 2.37 7.71
C VAL A 141 48.11 3.80 7.25
N PRO A 142 47.42 4.85 7.76
CA PRO A 142 47.67 6.27 7.45
C PRO A 142 49.10 6.77 7.65
N THR A 143 49.82 6.24 8.63
CA THR A 143 51.11 6.78 9.10
C THR A 143 52.35 6.24 8.37
N SER A 144 52.18 5.47 7.29
CA SER A 144 53.32 4.91 6.57
C SER A 144 54.18 6.02 5.93
N ARG A 145 55.48 6.05 6.30
CA ARG A 145 56.46 7.09 5.94
C ARG A 145 56.72 7.21 4.42
N THR A 146 56.26 6.26 3.62
CA THR A 146 56.56 6.15 2.18
C THR A 146 55.38 6.46 1.26
N SER A 147 54.16 6.65 1.80
CA SER A 147 52.96 6.91 0.99
C SER A 147 52.37 8.30 1.25
N SER A 148 52.46 9.21 0.28
CA SER A 148 51.64 10.43 0.26
C SER A 148 50.22 10.05 -0.21
N PRO A 149 49.16 10.39 0.54
CA PRO A 149 47.79 10.15 0.10
C PRO A 149 47.47 11.00 -1.14
N ARG A 150 46.86 10.39 -2.16
CA ARG A 150 46.17 11.13 -3.22
C ARG A 150 44.68 11.05 -2.96
N THR A 151 43.93 12.09 -3.28
CA THR A 151 42.47 12.06 -3.15
C THR A 151 41.87 11.94 -4.55
N SER A 152 41.07 10.89 -4.75
CA SER A 152 40.33 10.63 -5.98
C SER A 152 38.84 10.85 -5.70
N ALA A 153 38.16 11.62 -6.55
CA ALA A 153 36.71 11.82 -6.44
C ALA A 153 35.99 10.68 -7.16
N ILE A 154 35.21 9.88 -6.42
CA ILE A 154 34.40 8.79 -6.97
C ILE A 154 33.00 8.92 -6.37
N ASP A 155 31.97 8.94 -7.21
CA ASP A 155 30.56 9.14 -6.82
C ASP A 155 30.31 10.40 -5.98
N GLY A 156 31.09 11.47 -6.22
CA GLY A 156 30.99 12.73 -5.49
C GLY A 156 31.67 12.73 -4.10
N VAL A 157 32.26 11.61 -3.68
CA VAL A 157 32.98 11.46 -2.41
C VAL A 157 34.49 11.45 -2.63
N ALA A 158 35.22 12.18 -1.78
CA ALA A 158 36.67 12.22 -1.77
C ALA A 158 37.23 10.95 -1.10
N VAL A 159 37.81 10.04 -1.88
CA VAL A 159 38.40 8.79 -1.39
C VAL A 159 39.93 8.87 -1.44
N GLU A 160 40.57 8.35 -0.40
CA GLU A 160 42.03 8.28 -0.32
C GLU A 160 42.58 7.14 -1.19
N GLU A 161 43.62 7.41 -1.97
CA GLU A 161 44.31 6.48 -2.86
C GLU A 161 45.76 6.28 -2.40
N ARG A 162 46.21 5.01 -2.36
CA ARG A 162 47.56 4.64 -1.93
C ARG A 162 48.45 4.12 -3.04
N LYS A 163 49.72 4.52 -2.94
CA LYS A 163 50.81 3.95 -3.73
C LYS A 163 51.28 2.62 -3.14
N PRO A 164 51.77 1.69 -3.98
CA PRO A 164 52.31 0.43 -3.51
C PRO A 164 53.62 0.63 -2.73
N LEU A 165 53.78 -0.12 -1.65
CA LEU A 165 55.01 -0.22 -0.88
C LEU A 165 56.09 -0.98 -1.65
N TRP A 166 55.67 -2.05 -2.33
CA TRP A 166 56.54 -2.97 -3.04
C TRP A 166 55.79 -3.60 -4.22
N SER A 167 56.49 -3.82 -5.32
CA SER A 167 55.96 -4.56 -6.47
C SER A 167 57.07 -5.38 -7.11
N LYS A 168 56.76 -6.62 -7.51
CA LYS A 168 57.72 -7.51 -8.16
C LYS A 168 57.09 -8.26 -9.32
N PRO A 169 57.75 -8.29 -10.50
CA PRO A 169 57.20 -8.98 -11.66
C PRO A 169 57.16 -10.50 -11.43
N VAL A 170 56.13 -11.14 -11.96
CA VAL A 170 55.95 -12.59 -11.97
C VAL A 170 56.03 -13.14 -13.39
N ALA A 171 56.59 -14.34 -13.55
CA ALA A 171 56.76 -14.96 -14.87
C ALA A 171 55.45 -15.53 -15.44
N ARG A 172 54.45 -15.77 -14.58
CA ARG A 172 53.12 -16.27 -14.94
C ARG A 172 52.06 -15.58 -14.09
N PRO A 173 50.85 -15.35 -14.65
CA PRO A 173 49.72 -14.81 -13.90
C PRO A 173 49.44 -15.62 -12.63
N VAL A 174 49.41 -14.94 -11.49
CA VAL A 174 49.15 -15.59 -10.21
C VAL A 174 47.67 -15.97 -10.14
N GLN A 175 47.37 -17.23 -9.82
CA GLN A 175 45.99 -17.71 -9.67
C GLN A 175 45.52 -17.66 -8.21
N GLN A 176 46.42 -17.89 -7.26
CA GLN A 176 46.13 -17.84 -5.83
C GLN A 176 47.36 -17.32 -5.08
N ALA A 177 47.15 -16.38 -4.17
CA ALA A 177 48.14 -15.87 -3.23
C ALA A 177 47.59 -15.95 -1.79
N ALA A 178 48.42 -16.34 -0.83
CA ALA A 178 48.06 -16.29 0.59
C ALA A 178 49.26 -15.88 1.44
N CYS A 179 49.01 -14.95 2.34
CA CYS A 179 49.95 -14.39 3.29
C CYS A 179 49.98 -15.27 4.55
N SER A 180 51.14 -15.54 5.13
CA SER A 180 51.22 -16.32 6.38
C SER A 180 50.72 -15.50 7.58
N PRO A 181 50.28 -16.14 8.68
CA PRO A 181 49.72 -15.42 9.82
C PRO A 181 50.73 -14.50 10.53
N SER A 182 52.03 -14.76 10.45
CA SER A 182 53.04 -13.81 10.95
C SER A 182 53.41 -12.72 9.95
N SER A 183 52.82 -12.73 8.74
CA SER A 183 53.20 -11.88 7.60
C SER A 183 54.64 -12.05 7.12
N THR A 184 55.35 -13.08 7.58
CA THR A 184 56.75 -13.31 7.20
C THR A 184 56.88 -14.07 5.90
N LEU A 185 55.86 -14.84 5.49
CA LEU A 185 55.85 -15.64 4.27
C LEU A 185 54.65 -15.30 3.39
N ILE A 186 54.82 -15.41 2.08
CA ILE A 186 53.73 -15.32 1.08
C ILE A 186 53.82 -16.56 0.20
N ALA A 187 52.73 -17.29 0.05
CA ALA A 187 52.63 -18.40 -0.89
C ALA A 187 51.90 -17.95 -2.15
N THR A 188 52.42 -18.31 -3.33
CA THR A 188 51.82 -17.99 -4.63
C THR A 188 51.89 -19.19 -5.58
N ARG A 189 50.87 -19.35 -6.43
CA ARG A 189 50.87 -20.32 -7.54
C ARG A 189 50.22 -19.74 -8.80
N ALA A 190 50.67 -20.15 -9.98
CA ALA A 190 49.93 -19.94 -11.22
C ALA A 190 49.07 -21.18 -11.58
N ARG A 191 48.30 -21.06 -12.67
CA ARG A 191 47.44 -22.14 -13.16
C ARG A 191 48.29 -23.32 -13.67
N TYR A 192 47.95 -24.52 -13.18
CA TYR A 192 48.65 -25.78 -13.48
C TYR A 192 50.10 -25.89 -12.97
N ASP A 193 50.53 -24.99 -12.09
CA ASP A 193 51.86 -25.08 -11.50
C ASP A 193 51.96 -26.29 -10.56
N ARG A 194 53.10 -26.98 -10.65
CA ARG A 194 53.51 -28.06 -9.73
C ARG A 194 54.46 -27.56 -8.64
N LEU A 195 54.69 -26.25 -8.60
CA LEU A 195 55.59 -25.59 -7.67
C LEU A 195 54.81 -24.49 -6.96
N VAL A 196 54.76 -24.52 -5.63
CA VAL A 196 54.28 -23.37 -4.85
C VAL A 196 55.48 -22.48 -4.57
N LYS A 197 55.42 -21.22 -4.99
CA LYS A 197 56.48 -20.24 -4.72
C LYS A 197 56.23 -19.59 -3.37
N ILE A 198 57.19 -19.74 -2.45
CA ILE A 198 57.18 -19.18 -1.11
C ILE A 198 58.12 -17.98 -1.10
N TRP A 199 57.57 -16.80 -0.89
CA TRP A 199 58.34 -15.58 -0.71
C TRP A 199 58.58 -15.39 0.78
N ARG A 200 59.82 -15.17 1.20
CA ARG A 200 60.15 -14.91 2.60
C ARG A 200 60.56 -13.46 2.75
N ARG A 201 60.00 -12.81 3.78
CA ARG A 201 60.23 -11.40 4.07
C ARG A 201 61.54 -11.27 4.86
N LEU A 202 62.45 -10.46 4.33
CA LEU A 202 63.74 -10.16 4.94
C LEU A 202 63.73 -8.84 5.72
N SER A 203 62.89 -7.88 5.30
CA SER A 203 62.72 -6.59 5.97
C SER A 203 61.26 -6.14 5.93
N PHE A 204 60.73 -5.74 7.08
CA PHE A 204 59.39 -5.15 7.18
C PHE A 204 59.34 -3.73 6.66
N GLU A 205 60.35 -2.90 6.99
CA GLU A 205 60.41 -1.48 6.62
C GLU A 205 60.62 -1.27 5.12
N GLU A 206 61.49 -2.08 4.50
CA GLU A 206 61.88 -1.92 3.09
C GLU A 206 61.09 -2.84 2.14
N GLY A 207 60.25 -3.73 2.67
CA GLY A 207 59.49 -4.69 1.85
C GLY A 207 60.40 -5.63 1.03
N LEU A 208 61.53 -6.07 1.60
CA LEU A 208 62.47 -6.95 0.91
C LEU A 208 62.04 -8.41 1.03
N PHE A 209 62.05 -9.14 -0.10
CA PHE A 209 61.68 -10.56 -0.17
C PHE A 209 62.68 -11.41 -0.97
N ASP A 210 63.09 -12.54 -0.39
CA ASP A 210 63.67 -13.69 -1.10
C ASP A 210 62.57 -14.72 -1.43
N HIS A 211 62.92 -15.82 -2.10
CA HIS A 211 61.93 -16.86 -2.43
C HIS A 211 62.54 -18.27 -2.55
N THR A 212 61.71 -19.27 -2.27
CA THR A 212 61.97 -20.70 -2.47
C THR A 212 60.77 -21.36 -3.18
N TYR A 213 60.95 -22.58 -3.68
CA TYR A 213 59.90 -23.35 -4.35
C TYR A 213 59.62 -24.65 -3.60
N LEU A 214 58.35 -24.94 -3.35
CA LEU A 214 57.89 -26.23 -2.83
C LEU A 214 57.43 -27.12 -3.98
N PRO A 215 58.09 -28.26 -4.23
CA PRO A 215 57.75 -29.13 -5.34
C PRO A 215 56.61 -30.12 -5.01
N HIS A 216 55.72 -30.33 -5.98
CA HIS A 216 54.61 -31.28 -5.91
C HIS A 216 54.62 -32.26 -7.09
N PRO A 217 54.22 -33.53 -6.89
CA PRO A 217 54.12 -34.52 -7.97
C PRO A 217 53.02 -34.22 -9.00
N ALA A 218 52.10 -33.29 -8.76
CA ALA A 218 51.03 -32.92 -9.67
C ALA A 218 50.68 -31.43 -9.51
N ALA A 219 49.82 -30.90 -10.37
CA ALA A 219 49.43 -29.49 -10.30
C ALA A 219 48.72 -29.21 -8.97
N VAL A 220 49.15 -28.15 -8.27
CA VAL A 220 48.58 -27.72 -7.00
C VAL A 220 47.26 -27.02 -7.25
N THR A 221 46.18 -27.58 -6.68
CA THR A 221 44.82 -27.10 -6.88
C THR A 221 44.40 -26.11 -5.81
N HIS A 222 44.92 -26.26 -4.59
CA HIS A 222 44.60 -25.40 -3.46
C HIS A 222 45.74 -25.38 -2.43
N PHE A 223 45.90 -24.26 -1.75
CA PHE A 223 46.70 -24.16 -0.53
C PHE A 223 46.10 -23.13 0.43
N GLU A 224 46.32 -23.32 1.72
CA GLU A 224 45.94 -22.38 2.77
C GLU A 224 46.91 -22.46 3.95
N TRP A 225 47.11 -21.33 4.63
CA TRP A 225 47.86 -21.28 5.88
C TRP A 225 46.97 -21.63 7.05
N ARG A 226 47.50 -22.36 8.03
CA ARG A 226 46.82 -22.59 9.30
C ARG A 226 46.57 -21.24 10.00
N PRO A 227 45.33 -20.93 10.42
CA PRO A 227 45.02 -19.75 11.22
C PRO A 227 45.79 -19.72 12.56
N LEU A 228 46.02 -18.54 13.13
CA LEU A 228 46.54 -18.40 14.50
C LEU A 228 45.47 -18.78 15.52
N ASP A 229 45.88 -19.42 16.61
CA ASP A 229 45.02 -19.69 17.77
C ASP A 229 44.52 -18.37 18.38
N GLU A 230 43.21 -18.22 18.54
CA GLU A 230 42.58 -17.01 19.11
C GLU A 230 43.11 -16.68 20.51
N HIS A 231 43.47 -17.69 21.30
CA HIS A 231 43.98 -17.54 22.67
C HIS A 231 45.48 -17.25 22.75
N SER A 232 46.21 -17.43 21.64
CA SER A 232 47.66 -17.17 21.57
C SER A 232 47.99 -15.67 21.63
N GLN A 233 47.09 -14.80 21.13
CA GLN A 233 47.29 -13.34 21.13
C GLN A 233 47.30 -12.74 22.54
N ILE A 234 46.48 -13.26 23.46
CA ILE A 234 46.44 -12.82 24.88
C ILE A 234 47.79 -13.09 25.57
N ARG A 235 48.50 -14.15 25.16
CA ARG A 235 49.80 -14.51 25.74
C ARG A 235 50.95 -13.63 25.22
N ARG A 236 50.84 -13.07 24.01
CA ARG A 236 51.87 -12.19 23.40
C ARG A 236 51.93 -10.78 24.02
N GLY A 237 50.87 -10.33 24.70
CA GLY A 237 50.81 -9.02 25.36
C GLY A 237 51.51 -8.93 26.74
N SER A 238 51.94 -10.05 27.31
CA SER A 238 52.65 -10.06 28.60
C SER A 238 54.15 -9.80 28.40
N ALA A 239 54.64 -8.65 28.85
CA ALA A 239 56.05 -8.24 28.80
C ALA A 239 57.03 -9.20 29.52
N ILE A 240 56.52 -10.20 30.24
CA ILE A 240 57.31 -11.18 31.02
C ILE A 240 57.59 -12.46 30.19
N SER A 241 56.90 -12.69 29.07
CA SER A 241 57.08 -13.89 28.24
C SER A 241 58.05 -13.68 27.07
N ARG A 242 59.32 -13.34 27.34
CA ARG A 242 60.39 -13.30 26.31
C ARG A 242 61.00 -14.68 26.00
N ARG A 243 60.34 -15.77 26.39
CA ARG A 243 60.70 -17.14 26.00
C ARG A 243 59.53 -17.80 25.28
N HIS A 244 59.12 -17.23 24.14
CA HIS A 244 58.24 -17.95 23.22
C HIS A 244 59.11 -18.94 22.43
N GLU A 245 59.00 -20.22 22.76
CA GLU A 245 59.31 -21.30 21.81
C GLU A 245 58.48 -21.03 20.54
N GLU A 246 59.13 -21.07 19.39
CA GLU A 246 58.60 -20.72 18.07
C GLU A 246 57.37 -21.58 17.74
N GLU A 247 56.18 -20.97 17.73
CA GLU A 247 55.01 -21.59 17.10
C GLU A 247 55.32 -21.75 15.61
N HIS A 248 55.40 -23.00 15.13
CA HIS A 248 55.67 -23.27 13.72
C HIS A 248 54.47 -22.83 12.85
N GLU A 249 54.71 -22.08 11.78
CA GLU A 249 53.66 -21.82 10.81
C GLU A 249 53.40 -23.07 9.97
N VAL A 250 52.13 -23.36 9.70
CA VAL A 250 51.73 -24.56 8.96
C VAL A 250 51.05 -24.16 7.65
N LEU A 251 51.49 -24.73 6.54
CA LEU A 251 50.89 -24.56 5.22
C LEU A 251 50.30 -25.90 4.76
N PHE A 252 49.04 -25.88 4.36
CA PHE A 252 48.36 -27.01 3.74
C PHE A 252 48.37 -26.85 2.22
N THR A 253 48.70 -27.91 1.50
CA THR A 253 48.66 -27.92 0.02
C THR A 253 47.97 -29.17 -0.49
N VAL A 254 47.05 -29.01 -1.42
CA VAL A 254 46.37 -30.10 -2.13
C VAL A 254 46.77 -30.06 -3.60
N ALA A 255 47.14 -31.22 -4.14
CA ALA A 255 47.44 -31.37 -5.55
C ALA A 255 46.48 -32.34 -6.24
N SER A 256 46.43 -32.26 -7.56
CA SER A 256 45.62 -33.12 -8.43
C SER A 256 45.98 -34.61 -8.38
N ASP A 257 47.06 -34.98 -7.67
CA ASP A 257 47.37 -36.37 -7.34
C ASP A 257 46.39 -36.97 -6.30
N GLY A 258 45.65 -36.12 -5.59
CA GLY A 258 44.70 -36.51 -4.55
C GLY A 258 45.31 -36.56 -3.15
N VAL A 259 46.46 -35.92 -2.94
CA VAL A 259 47.18 -35.95 -1.66
C VAL A 259 47.20 -34.56 -1.01
N LEU A 260 46.75 -34.48 0.23
CA LEU A 260 46.95 -33.33 1.11
C LEU A 260 48.32 -33.43 1.76
N ARG A 261 49.13 -32.37 1.66
CA ARG A 261 50.45 -32.26 2.28
C ARG A 261 50.45 -31.14 3.29
N ILE A 262 51.04 -31.42 4.45
CA ILE A 262 51.10 -30.52 5.59
C ILE A 262 52.56 -30.13 5.77
N TRP A 263 52.87 -28.87 5.53
CA TRP A 263 54.21 -28.29 5.65
C TRP A 263 54.28 -27.46 6.92
N ARG A 264 55.42 -27.45 7.59
CA ARG A 264 55.66 -26.59 8.75
C ARG A 264 56.95 -25.80 8.59
N THR A 265 57.07 -24.64 9.22
CA THR A 265 58.35 -23.92 9.26
C THR A 265 59.41 -24.78 9.95
N GLY A 266 60.61 -24.77 9.39
CA GLY A 266 61.77 -25.39 10.02
C GLY A 266 62.14 -24.72 11.35
N GLY A 267 62.99 -25.36 12.13
CA GLY A 267 63.64 -24.71 13.26
C GLY A 267 64.68 -23.68 12.79
N THR A 268 65.16 -22.83 13.70
CA THR A 268 66.21 -21.81 13.44
C THR A 268 67.48 -22.30 12.75
N HIS A 269 67.73 -23.62 12.74
CA HIS A 269 68.89 -24.26 12.12
C HIS A 269 68.57 -25.06 10.84
N ASP A 270 67.31 -25.10 10.39
CA ASP A 270 66.92 -25.83 9.19
C ASP A 270 67.26 -25.01 7.92
N LEU A 271 67.79 -25.69 6.90
CA LEU A 271 68.15 -25.08 5.60
C LEU A 271 66.91 -24.74 4.75
N GLU A 272 65.82 -25.47 4.94
CA GLU A 272 64.57 -25.30 4.21
C GLU A 272 63.60 -24.43 5.00
N VAL A 273 62.99 -23.44 4.33
CA VAL A 273 62.01 -22.51 4.94
C VAL A 273 60.79 -23.27 5.47
N LEU A 274 60.32 -24.29 4.73
CA LEU A 274 59.21 -25.16 5.08
C LEU A 274 59.61 -26.61 4.84
N VAL A 275 59.30 -27.48 5.81
CA VAL A 275 59.58 -28.93 5.80
C VAL A 275 58.27 -29.70 5.80
N LEU A 276 58.19 -30.79 5.02
CA LEU A 276 57.02 -31.67 4.99
C LEU A 276 56.85 -32.38 6.35
N HIS A 277 55.72 -32.15 7.02
CA HIS A 277 55.38 -32.77 8.30
C HIS A 277 54.71 -34.13 8.12
N THR A 278 53.66 -34.20 7.30
CA THR A 278 52.92 -35.43 6.99
C THR A 278 52.07 -35.25 5.73
N SER A 279 51.46 -36.33 5.25
CA SER A 279 50.56 -36.32 4.10
C SER A 279 49.38 -37.27 4.30
N ILE A 280 48.22 -36.89 3.75
CA ILE A 280 46.98 -37.68 3.78
C ILE A 280 46.55 -37.96 2.34
N ASP A 281 46.35 -39.24 2.02
CA ASP A 281 45.73 -39.64 0.76
C ASP A 281 44.21 -39.41 0.85
N LEU A 282 43.73 -38.37 0.17
CA LEU A 282 42.32 -37.96 0.20
C LEU A 282 41.42 -38.95 -0.55
N VAL A 283 41.98 -39.76 -1.44
CA VAL A 283 41.23 -40.78 -2.19
C VAL A 283 41.01 -41.99 -1.29
N ALA A 284 42.07 -42.47 -0.64
CA ALA A 284 41.99 -43.57 0.32
C ALA A 284 41.27 -43.20 1.62
N ALA A 285 41.19 -41.90 1.94
CA ALA A 285 40.52 -41.40 3.14
C ALA A 285 39.01 -41.72 3.22
N ILE A 286 38.34 -41.98 2.09
CA ILE A 286 36.91 -42.36 2.04
C ILE A 286 36.83 -43.83 1.61
N PRO A 287 36.49 -44.76 2.52
CA PRO A 287 36.24 -46.17 2.20
C PRO A 287 35.24 -46.30 1.05
N ASP A 288 35.45 -47.28 0.16
CA ASP A 288 34.53 -47.65 -0.93
C ASP A 288 34.22 -46.55 -1.98
N SER A 289 35.11 -45.56 -2.11
CA SER A 289 34.98 -44.59 -3.19
C SER A 289 35.14 -45.26 -4.57
N PRO A 290 34.30 -44.94 -5.58
CA PRO A 290 34.29 -45.58 -6.91
C PRO A 290 35.62 -45.43 -7.68
N SER A 291 36.49 -44.52 -7.24
CA SER A 291 37.87 -44.41 -7.75
C SER A 291 38.79 -45.57 -7.34
N ILE A 292 38.44 -46.36 -6.32
CA ILE A 292 39.24 -47.47 -5.79
C ILE A 292 38.75 -48.82 -6.36
N THR A 293 37.46 -48.94 -6.72
CA THR A 293 36.83 -50.21 -7.14
C THR A 293 36.84 -50.47 -8.65
N ALA A 294 37.23 -49.50 -9.49
CA ALA A 294 37.31 -49.67 -10.94
C ALA A 294 38.64 -50.32 -11.39
N SER A 295 38.75 -51.64 -11.26
CA SER A 295 39.90 -52.44 -11.71
C SER A 295 39.97 -52.67 -13.25
N GLY A 296 39.44 -51.76 -14.06
CA GLY A 296 39.31 -51.98 -15.51
C GLY A 296 39.54 -50.75 -16.38
N LYS A 297 40.72 -50.69 -17.04
CA LYS A 297 41.11 -50.06 -18.33
C LYS A 297 40.50 -48.73 -18.85
N HIS A 298 39.60 -48.05 -18.14
CA HIS A 298 39.14 -46.71 -18.50
C HIS A 298 39.79 -45.68 -17.60
N ILE A 299 40.40 -44.65 -18.20
CA ILE A 299 40.91 -43.46 -17.51
C ILE A 299 39.69 -42.72 -16.97
N VAL A 300 39.22 -43.11 -15.78
CA VAL A 300 38.23 -42.35 -15.03
C VAL A 300 39.00 -41.20 -14.36
N THR A 301 38.69 -39.97 -14.76
CA THR A 301 39.14 -38.77 -14.04
C THR A 301 38.83 -38.94 -12.56
N LYS A 302 39.85 -38.88 -11.69
CA LYS A 302 39.65 -39.00 -10.24
C LYS A 302 38.60 -37.97 -9.80
N PRO A 303 37.54 -38.36 -9.06
CA PRO A 303 36.49 -37.43 -8.65
C PRO A 303 37.10 -36.33 -7.77
N PRO A 304 36.66 -35.06 -7.93
CA PRO A 304 37.16 -33.96 -7.13
C PRO A 304 36.91 -34.19 -5.64
N ARG A 305 37.93 -33.94 -4.80
CA ARG A 305 37.83 -34.02 -3.34
C ARG A 305 37.79 -32.61 -2.76
N CYS A 306 36.81 -32.37 -1.90
CA CYS A 306 36.72 -31.16 -1.11
C CYS A 306 37.31 -31.45 0.27
N VAL A 307 38.17 -30.56 0.75
CA VAL A 307 38.82 -30.70 2.06
C VAL A 307 38.52 -29.44 2.87
N VAL A 308 38.18 -29.63 4.13
CA VAL A 308 38.04 -28.55 5.11
C VAL A 308 38.95 -28.82 6.29
N ILE A 309 39.69 -27.80 6.71
CA ILE A 309 40.62 -27.87 7.83
C ILE A 309 40.08 -27.01 8.97
N LEU A 310 39.94 -27.62 10.15
CA LEU A 310 39.43 -26.99 11.36
C LEU A 310 40.51 -27.02 12.45
N PRO A 311 40.95 -25.85 12.95
CA PRO A 311 41.96 -25.75 13.99
C PRO A 311 41.57 -26.41 15.32
N SER A 312 42.56 -26.88 16.07
CA SER A 312 42.39 -27.59 17.34
C SER A 312 41.66 -26.81 18.44
N ASP A 313 41.86 -25.50 18.52
CA ASP A 313 41.21 -24.60 19.49
C ASP A 313 39.70 -24.51 19.25
N GLN A 314 39.30 -24.29 17.98
CA GLN A 314 37.89 -24.25 17.60
C GLN A 314 37.20 -25.60 17.82
N PHE A 315 37.86 -26.70 17.43
CA PHE A 315 37.31 -28.03 17.60
C PHE A 315 37.13 -28.40 19.09
N SER A 316 38.13 -28.11 19.92
CA SER A 316 38.06 -28.40 21.36
C SER A 316 36.98 -27.57 22.06
N ALA A 317 36.81 -26.30 21.68
CA ALA A 317 35.73 -25.45 22.20
C ALA A 317 34.34 -26.01 21.84
N ALA A 318 34.15 -26.41 20.58
CA ALA A 318 32.88 -26.98 20.10
C ALA A 318 32.54 -28.31 20.79
N LEU A 319 33.54 -29.17 20.99
CA LEU A 319 33.36 -30.42 21.75
C LEU A 319 32.97 -30.14 23.20
N ASN A 320 33.61 -29.18 23.87
CA ASN A 320 33.27 -28.80 25.24
C ASN A 320 31.84 -28.24 25.35
N ALA A 321 31.42 -27.42 24.38
CA ALA A 321 30.04 -26.93 24.30
C ALA A 321 29.04 -28.08 24.14
N ALA A 322 29.29 -29.02 23.21
CA ALA A 322 28.45 -30.20 22.99
C ALA A 322 28.40 -31.14 24.20
N ILE A 323 29.50 -31.32 24.93
CA ILE A 323 29.55 -32.13 26.17
C ILE A 323 28.73 -31.46 27.28
N GLY A 324 28.72 -30.12 27.34
CA GLY A 324 28.01 -29.34 28.36
C GLY A 324 26.48 -29.36 28.24
N LEU A 325 25.94 -29.63 27.05
CA LEU A 325 24.49 -29.67 26.80
C LEU A 325 23.93 -31.08 27.09
N SER A 326 23.22 -31.23 28.21
CA SER A 326 22.52 -32.47 28.59
C SER A 326 21.09 -32.47 28.07
N LEU A 327 20.86 -33.02 26.87
CA LEU A 327 19.51 -33.12 26.28
C LEU A 327 18.74 -34.39 26.64
N ASP A 328 19.36 -35.39 27.27
CA ASP A 328 18.66 -36.54 27.86
C ASP A 328 19.63 -37.36 28.70
N ASN A 329 19.17 -37.96 29.80
CA ASN A 329 19.95 -38.82 30.71
C ASN A 329 20.43 -40.17 30.07
N LYS A 330 20.58 -40.23 28.75
CA LYS A 330 21.08 -41.40 28.01
C LYS A 330 22.58 -41.28 27.76
N ILE A 331 23.32 -42.32 28.12
CA ILE A 331 24.76 -42.45 27.82
C ILE A 331 24.90 -42.61 26.30
N SER A 332 25.33 -41.55 25.62
CA SER A 332 25.67 -41.58 24.20
C SER A 332 27.15 -41.97 24.04
N HIS A 333 27.43 -43.08 23.35
CA HIS A 333 28.80 -43.49 23.01
C HIS A 333 29.57 -42.39 22.25
N ALA A 334 28.87 -41.52 21.52
CA ALA A 334 29.47 -40.37 20.87
C ALA A 334 30.06 -39.36 21.87
N LYS A 335 29.44 -39.17 23.04
CA LYS A 335 29.95 -38.28 24.10
C LYS A 335 31.22 -38.81 24.77
N GLU A 336 31.36 -40.12 24.90
CA GLU A 336 32.61 -40.73 25.40
C GLU A 336 33.75 -40.55 24.39
N LEU A 337 33.48 -40.81 23.10
CA LEU A 337 34.42 -40.53 22.01
C LEU A 337 34.83 -39.05 22.01
N MET A 338 33.88 -38.13 22.13
CA MET A 338 34.16 -36.69 22.18
C MET A 338 35.04 -36.30 23.38
N LYS A 339 34.79 -36.84 24.58
CA LYS A 339 35.65 -36.62 25.76
C LYS A 339 37.09 -37.11 25.51
N GLU A 340 37.26 -38.23 24.83
CA GLU A 340 38.58 -38.72 24.42
C GLU A 340 39.26 -37.76 23.44
N LEU A 341 38.52 -37.25 22.44
CA LEU A 341 39.04 -36.33 21.42
C LEU A 341 39.48 -34.98 21.99
N VAL A 342 38.76 -34.42 22.97
CA VAL A 342 39.14 -33.16 23.65
C VAL A 342 40.55 -33.26 24.26
N SER A 343 40.90 -34.43 24.82
CA SER A 343 42.20 -34.61 25.48
C SER A 343 43.41 -34.62 24.55
N LYS A 344 43.19 -34.65 23.23
CA LYS A 344 44.25 -34.87 22.22
C LYS A 344 44.65 -33.62 21.43
N GLU A 345 43.98 -32.47 21.60
CA GLU A 345 44.24 -31.20 20.88
C GLU A 345 44.49 -31.40 19.37
N LEU A 346 43.43 -31.68 18.62
CA LEU A 346 43.51 -32.15 17.24
C LEU A 346 43.11 -31.08 16.23
N ASP A 347 43.94 -30.87 15.21
CA ASP A 347 43.47 -30.28 13.96
C ASP A 347 42.61 -31.33 13.24
N VAL A 348 41.41 -30.94 12.82
CA VAL A 348 40.45 -31.84 12.17
C VAL A 348 40.42 -31.56 10.67
N ILE A 349 40.54 -32.62 9.89
CA ILE A 349 40.51 -32.58 8.43
C ILE A 349 39.28 -33.36 7.98
N ILE A 350 38.32 -32.66 7.37
CA ILE A 350 37.12 -33.25 6.80
C ILE A 350 37.33 -33.40 5.30
N VAL A 351 37.15 -34.62 4.80
CA VAL A 351 37.24 -34.96 3.38
C VAL A 351 35.84 -35.30 2.87
N LEU A 352 35.46 -34.68 1.75
CA LEU A 352 34.18 -34.86 1.06
C LEU A 352 34.42 -35.28 -0.38
N ASP A 353 33.63 -36.21 -0.89
CA ASP A 353 33.68 -36.65 -2.29
C ASP A 353 32.65 -35.97 -3.20
N GLY A 354 31.77 -35.14 -2.62
CA GLY A 354 30.68 -34.48 -3.31
C GLY A 354 29.54 -35.41 -3.74
N GLN A 355 29.56 -36.69 -3.39
CA GLN A 355 28.53 -37.69 -3.74
C GLN A 355 27.83 -38.24 -2.48
N GLY A 356 27.86 -37.48 -1.39
CA GLY A 356 27.23 -37.86 -0.12
C GLY A 356 28.09 -38.76 0.78
N ARG A 357 29.41 -38.85 0.55
CA ARG A 357 30.33 -39.53 1.47
C ARG A 357 31.32 -38.55 2.09
N MET A 358 31.62 -38.80 3.37
CA MET A 358 32.60 -38.01 4.11
C MET A 358 33.49 -38.88 5.00
N SER A 359 34.68 -38.37 5.30
CA SER A 359 35.49 -38.86 6.40
C SER A 359 36.16 -37.71 7.14
N ALA A 360 36.28 -37.85 8.45
CA ALA A 360 36.91 -36.89 9.34
C ALA A 360 38.16 -37.52 9.97
N TRP A 361 39.27 -36.80 9.92
CA TRP A 361 40.58 -37.25 10.37
C TRP A 361 41.15 -36.25 11.39
N GLY A 362 41.72 -36.76 12.46
CA GLY A 362 42.41 -35.98 13.48
C GLY A 362 43.92 -36.03 13.29
N LEU A 363 44.56 -34.87 13.37
CA LEU A 363 46.00 -34.72 13.44
C LEU A 363 46.36 -34.00 14.74
N HIS A 364 47.31 -34.53 15.50
CA HIS A 364 47.82 -33.80 16.66
C HIS A 364 48.40 -32.45 16.22
N SER A 365 47.94 -31.37 16.86
CA SER A 365 48.32 -30.00 16.52
C SER A 365 49.84 -29.82 16.49
N VAL A 366 50.35 -29.21 15.42
CA VAL A 366 51.77 -28.92 15.22
C VAL A 366 52.20 -27.85 16.23
N GLY A 367 52.94 -28.24 17.27
CA GLY A 367 53.38 -27.35 18.36
C GLY A 367 53.02 -27.81 19.78
N HIS A 368 52.22 -28.88 19.93
CA HIS A 368 51.83 -29.42 21.25
C HIS A 368 53.05 -29.90 22.07
N LYS A 369 53.14 -29.48 23.35
CA LYS A 369 54.20 -29.93 24.29
C LYS A 369 54.06 -31.42 24.59
N ARG A 370 54.91 -32.25 23.98
CA ARG A 370 54.89 -33.70 24.19
C ARG A 370 55.45 -34.05 25.57
N ARG A 371 54.81 -35.00 26.27
CA ARG A 371 55.42 -35.64 27.45
C ARG A 371 56.58 -36.52 26.98
N PRO A 372 57.75 -36.51 27.65
CA PRO A 372 58.84 -37.40 27.32
C PRO A 372 58.37 -38.86 27.42
N GLY A 373 58.38 -39.60 26.29
CA GLY A 373 57.97 -41.01 26.23
C GLY A 373 56.72 -41.32 25.38
N THR A 374 56.06 -40.34 24.78
CA THR A 374 54.98 -40.61 23.79
C THR A 374 55.57 -41.00 22.43
N PRO A 375 55.12 -42.10 21.79
CA PRO A 375 55.66 -42.54 20.51
C PRO A 375 55.47 -41.47 19.42
N THR A 376 56.48 -41.32 18.58
CA THR A 376 56.60 -40.36 17.47
C THR A 376 55.68 -40.66 16.27
N ALA A 377 54.53 -41.30 16.47
CA ALA A 377 53.63 -41.60 15.36
C ALA A 377 52.98 -40.29 14.87
N VAL A 378 53.56 -39.71 13.81
CA VAL A 378 53.06 -38.54 13.06
C VAL A 378 51.88 -38.93 12.14
N GLN A 379 51.21 -40.05 12.44
CA GLN A 379 50.16 -40.59 11.59
C GLN A 379 48.81 -39.92 11.94
N PRO A 380 48.08 -39.44 10.92
CA PRO A 380 46.67 -39.05 11.09
C PRO A 380 45.87 -40.24 11.62
N PHE A 381 44.88 -39.99 12.46
CA PHE A 381 43.95 -41.02 12.89
C PHE A 381 42.51 -40.69 12.49
N HIS A 382 41.73 -41.71 12.26
CA HIS A 382 40.35 -41.60 11.80
C HIS A 382 39.42 -41.23 12.97
N ILE A 383 38.54 -40.25 12.78
CA ILE A 383 37.52 -39.83 13.75
C ILE A 383 36.17 -40.47 13.40
N ALA A 384 35.65 -40.17 12.21
CA ALA A 384 34.33 -40.61 11.79
C ALA A 384 34.24 -40.74 10.26
N HIS A 385 33.39 -41.64 9.80
CA HIS A 385 33.06 -41.83 8.39
C HIS A 385 31.54 -42.00 8.25
N THR A 386 30.98 -41.53 7.14
CA THR A 386 29.59 -41.78 6.81
C THR A 386 29.33 -41.81 5.32
N GLU A 387 28.24 -42.49 4.96
CA GLU A 387 27.64 -42.53 3.64
C GLU A 387 26.20 -42.01 3.73
N GLY A 388 25.66 -41.52 2.61
CA GLY A 388 24.29 -41.00 2.56
C GLY A 388 24.14 -39.61 3.17
N LEU A 389 25.22 -38.82 3.20
CA LEU A 389 25.14 -37.39 3.54
C LEU A 389 24.23 -36.69 2.51
N PRO A 390 23.29 -35.83 2.93
CA PRO A 390 22.36 -35.16 2.01
C PRO A 390 23.07 -34.17 1.07
N LEU A 391 24.26 -33.73 1.45
CA LEU A 391 25.12 -32.87 0.67
C LEU A 391 25.68 -33.59 -0.56
N LYS A 392 25.22 -33.17 -1.75
CA LYS A 392 25.65 -33.70 -3.05
C LYS A 392 25.96 -32.55 -4.01
N LEU A 393 27.08 -32.68 -4.72
CA LEU A 393 27.56 -31.75 -5.73
C LEU A 393 27.30 -32.31 -7.11
N GLN A 394 27.03 -31.43 -8.07
CA GLN A 394 26.92 -31.81 -9.47
C GLN A 394 28.27 -32.36 -9.97
N SER A 395 28.20 -33.40 -10.81
CA SER A 395 29.41 -34.05 -11.35
C SER A 395 30.29 -33.02 -12.08
N ASN A 396 31.60 -33.08 -11.83
CA ASN A 396 32.62 -32.18 -12.41
C ASN A 396 32.46 -30.68 -12.11
N THR A 397 31.63 -30.28 -11.15
CA THR A 397 31.51 -28.86 -10.76
C THR A 397 32.52 -28.53 -9.65
N PRO A 398 33.44 -27.57 -9.83
CA PRO A 398 34.33 -27.14 -8.77
C PRO A 398 33.54 -26.50 -7.63
N ALA A 399 33.92 -26.82 -6.40
CA ALA A 399 33.27 -26.30 -5.22
C ALA A 399 34.30 -25.85 -4.18
N LEU A 400 33.97 -24.79 -3.45
CA LEU A 400 34.77 -24.25 -2.35
C LEU A 400 34.03 -24.53 -1.04
N PRO A 401 34.56 -25.42 -0.19
CA PRO A 401 33.97 -25.68 1.10
C PRO A 401 34.55 -24.75 2.16
N PHE A 402 33.69 -24.29 3.07
CA PHE A 402 34.07 -23.59 4.28
C PHE A 402 33.32 -24.25 5.44
N ALA A 403 33.95 -24.41 6.60
CA ALA A 403 33.23 -24.86 7.79
C ALA A 403 33.71 -24.13 9.03
N TRP A 404 32.85 -24.11 10.05
CA TRP A 404 33.16 -23.57 11.35
C TRP A 404 32.27 -24.17 12.42
N PHE A 405 32.66 -23.94 13.67
CA PHE A 405 31.82 -24.24 14.82
C PHE A 405 31.20 -22.97 15.39
N GLN A 406 29.94 -23.10 15.80
CA GLN A 406 29.24 -22.11 16.59
C GLN A 406 28.50 -22.87 17.69
N ASP A 407 28.94 -22.66 18.92
CA ASP A 407 28.49 -23.41 20.09
C ASP A 407 28.60 -24.93 19.89
N ASP A 408 27.48 -25.65 19.87
CA ASP A 408 27.39 -27.11 19.69
C ASP A 408 27.09 -27.54 18.25
N LYS A 409 27.12 -26.60 17.30
CA LYS A 409 26.80 -26.84 15.89
C LYS A 409 28.02 -26.68 15.00
N ILE A 410 28.11 -27.55 14.01
CA ILE A 410 28.97 -27.39 12.84
C ILE A 410 28.16 -26.77 11.72
N HIS A 411 28.71 -25.73 11.12
CA HIS A 411 28.17 -25.11 9.92
C HIS A 411 29.12 -25.37 8.75
N MET A 412 28.55 -25.63 7.58
CA MET A 412 29.30 -25.89 6.36
C MET A 412 28.69 -25.11 5.21
N LEU A 413 29.49 -24.27 4.57
CA LEU A 413 29.08 -23.46 3.44
C LEU A 413 29.82 -23.98 2.21
N ILE A 414 29.08 -24.30 1.16
CA ILE A 414 29.66 -24.76 -0.10
C ILE A 414 29.27 -23.83 -1.22
N GLN A 415 30.26 -23.19 -1.82
CA GLN A 415 30.09 -22.41 -3.04
C GLN A 415 30.38 -23.29 -4.25
N SER A 416 29.37 -23.50 -5.09
CA SER A 416 29.52 -24.10 -6.42
C SER A 416 30.00 -23.02 -7.42
N VAL A 417 31.04 -23.32 -8.19
CA VAL A 417 31.64 -22.41 -9.17
C VAL A 417 31.30 -22.87 -10.59
N GLY A 418 30.57 -22.05 -11.36
CA GLY A 418 30.16 -22.31 -12.74
C GLY A 418 28.84 -21.62 -13.11
N GLY A 419 28.30 -21.88 -14.32
CA GLY A 419 27.19 -21.12 -14.91
C GLY A 419 25.85 -21.15 -14.16
N ALA A 420 25.69 -22.02 -13.15
CA ALA A 420 24.58 -22.05 -12.20
C ALA A 420 25.09 -21.97 -10.75
N GLY A 421 26.08 -21.12 -10.51
CA GLY A 421 26.74 -20.94 -9.23
C GLY A 421 25.74 -20.64 -8.12
N HIS A 422 25.93 -21.27 -6.97
CA HIS A 422 25.12 -21.05 -5.78
C HIS A 422 25.95 -21.35 -4.54
N ILE A 423 25.51 -20.82 -3.40
CA ILE A 423 26.08 -21.11 -2.09
C ILE A 423 25.04 -21.86 -1.28
N SER A 424 25.34 -23.09 -0.87
CA SER A 424 24.49 -23.87 0.02
C SER A 424 25.02 -23.82 1.45
N TRP A 425 24.17 -23.45 2.41
CA TRP A 425 24.49 -23.42 3.83
C TRP A 425 23.91 -24.66 4.51
N TRP A 426 24.78 -25.48 5.10
CA TRP A 426 24.42 -26.68 5.86
C TRP A 426 24.76 -26.51 7.33
N GLN A 427 23.97 -27.15 8.21
CA GLN A 427 24.21 -27.15 9.64
C GLN A 427 23.91 -28.51 10.26
N GLY A 428 24.65 -28.87 11.30
CA GLY A 428 24.44 -30.11 12.05
C GLY A 428 24.95 -29.98 13.48
N LEU A 429 24.54 -30.89 14.36
CA LEU A 429 25.08 -30.96 15.72
C LEU A 429 26.48 -31.58 15.67
N VAL A 430 27.42 -31.04 16.44
CA VAL A 430 28.78 -31.60 16.56
C VAL A 430 28.72 -33.06 17.01
N GLU A 431 27.79 -33.40 17.92
CA GLU A 431 27.57 -34.75 18.40
C GLU A 431 27.18 -35.74 17.29
N SER A 432 26.17 -35.40 16.47
CA SER A 432 25.74 -36.30 15.39
C SER A 432 26.76 -36.32 14.25
N PHE A 433 27.39 -35.19 13.94
CA PHE A 433 28.32 -35.06 12.83
C PHE A 433 29.60 -35.91 13.01
N PHE A 434 30.17 -35.97 14.22
CA PHE A 434 31.35 -36.78 14.53
C PHE A 434 31.05 -38.15 15.16
N SER A 435 29.76 -38.52 15.28
CA SER A 435 29.39 -39.84 15.78
C SER A 435 29.84 -40.95 14.83
N THR A 436 30.22 -42.11 15.36
CA THR A 436 30.47 -43.32 14.57
C THR A 436 29.20 -44.10 14.25
N SER A 437 28.08 -43.79 14.91
CA SER A 437 26.81 -44.52 14.80
C SER A 437 25.66 -43.72 14.16
N ALA A 438 25.81 -42.40 14.00
CA ALA A 438 24.77 -41.57 13.37
C ALA A 438 24.62 -41.86 11.86
N SER A 439 23.38 -41.91 11.39
CA SER A 439 23.08 -42.04 9.95
C SER A 439 23.55 -40.80 9.19
N GLY A 440 23.92 -40.94 7.92
CA GLY A 440 24.39 -39.81 7.11
C GLY A 440 23.35 -38.69 6.95
N ALA A 441 22.06 -39.05 6.90
CA ALA A 441 20.95 -38.10 6.78
C ALA A 441 20.80 -37.18 8.00
N ASP A 442 21.16 -37.67 9.19
CA ASP A 442 21.00 -36.93 10.46
C ASP A 442 22.19 -36.02 10.80
N ARG A 443 23.26 -36.05 9.99
CA ARG A 443 24.49 -35.28 10.26
C ARG A 443 24.45 -33.83 9.80
N LEU A 444 23.72 -33.54 8.72
CA LEU A 444 23.62 -32.19 8.15
C LEU A 444 22.21 -31.94 7.63
N THR A 445 21.74 -30.72 7.81
CA THR A 445 20.48 -30.20 7.27
C THR A 445 20.77 -28.94 6.47
N LEU A 446 20.07 -28.76 5.34
CA LEU A 446 20.21 -27.56 4.50
C LEU A 446 19.46 -26.41 5.18
N ALA A 447 20.16 -25.35 5.55
CA ALA A 447 19.59 -24.16 6.17
C ALA A 447 19.12 -23.12 5.14
N SER A 448 19.89 -22.89 4.08
CA SER A 448 19.53 -21.97 2.99
C SER A 448 20.33 -22.25 1.72
N THR A 449 19.85 -21.74 0.57
CA THR A 449 20.58 -21.75 -0.69
C THR A 449 20.56 -20.36 -1.31
N TRP A 450 21.73 -19.72 -1.39
CA TRP A 450 21.89 -18.41 -2.02
C TRP A 450 22.24 -18.56 -3.49
N ARG A 451 21.40 -17.98 -4.34
CA ARG A 451 21.54 -17.98 -5.80
C ARG A 451 20.96 -16.70 -6.38
N GLY A 452 21.23 -16.41 -7.64
CA GLY A 452 20.47 -15.43 -8.40
C GLY A 452 19.19 -16.06 -8.93
N SER A 453 18.13 -15.28 -8.93
CA SER A 453 16.86 -15.63 -9.57
C SER A 453 16.32 -14.38 -10.24
N ASP A 454 15.74 -14.53 -11.43
CA ASP A 454 14.95 -13.44 -11.96
C ASP A 454 13.56 -13.42 -11.30
N ILE A 455 13.01 -12.23 -11.09
CA ILE A 455 11.73 -12.06 -10.38
C ILE A 455 10.56 -12.65 -11.18
N ALA A 456 10.62 -12.63 -12.51
CA ALA A 456 9.59 -13.24 -13.37
C ALA A 456 9.58 -14.76 -13.21
N THR A 457 10.77 -15.39 -13.26
CA THR A 457 10.92 -16.83 -13.05
C THR A 457 10.47 -17.26 -11.66
N TRP A 458 10.66 -16.41 -10.63
CA TRP A 458 10.18 -16.67 -9.28
C TRP A 458 8.66 -16.58 -9.17
N ALA A 459 8.04 -15.62 -9.87
CA ALA A 459 6.59 -15.44 -9.89
C ALA A 459 5.86 -16.62 -10.58
N GLY A 460 6.57 -17.43 -11.38
CA GLY A 460 6.00 -18.54 -12.13
C GLY A 460 5.45 -18.13 -13.50
N ASN A 461 5.84 -16.95 -13.99
CA ASN A 461 5.50 -16.51 -15.34
C ASN A 461 6.54 -17.11 -16.30
N ASP A 462 6.11 -17.96 -17.24
CA ASP A 462 6.96 -18.38 -18.36
C ASP A 462 7.44 -17.12 -19.10
N GLU A 463 8.64 -17.17 -19.67
CA GLU A 463 9.38 -16.05 -20.32
C GLU A 463 8.64 -15.36 -21.51
N THR A 464 7.33 -15.55 -21.67
CA THR A 464 6.51 -15.06 -22.78
C THR A 464 5.52 -13.94 -22.45
N GLU A 465 5.33 -13.54 -21.19
CA GLU A 465 4.36 -12.48 -20.86
C GLU A 465 4.89 -11.37 -19.93
N ILE A 466 6.06 -10.81 -20.27
CA ILE A 466 6.37 -9.43 -19.86
C ILE A 466 6.64 -8.65 -21.14
N HIS A 467 5.57 -8.24 -21.83
CA HIS A 467 5.66 -7.10 -22.72
C HIS A 467 5.78 -5.81 -21.87
N THR A 468 6.96 -5.59 -21.28
CA THR A 468 7.46 -4.23 -20.97
C THR A 468 7.91 -3.54 -22.27
N GLY A 469 7.07 -3.66 -23.31
CA GLY A 469 7.29 -3.09 -24.64
C GLY A 469 6.57 -1.75 -24.79
N SER A 470 7.23 -0.67 -24.38
CA SER A 470 7.03 0.74 -24.81
C SER A 470 5.66 1.43 -24.72
N GLN A 471 4.54 0.77 -24.41
CA GLN A 471 3.27 1.47 -24.18
C GLN A 471 3.08 1.70 -22.68
N ARG A 472 3.70 2.77 -22.17
CA ARG A 472 3.34 3.34 -20.85
C ARG A 472 1.82 3.43 -20.80
N ASN A 473 1.20 2.90 -19.75
CA ASN A 473 -0.24 2.93 -19.49
C ASN A 473 -1.12 1.87 -20.15
N VAL A 474 -0.58 0.71 -20.53
CA VAL A 474 -1.38 -0.44 -20.99
C VAL A 474 -1.02 -1.68 -20.17
N ILE A 475 -2.02 -2.30 -19.54
CA ILE A 475 -1.86 -3.54 -18.77
C ILE A 475 -2.85 -4.58 -19.28
N ARG A 476 -2.34 -5.77 -19.58
CA ARG A 476 -3.15 -6.95 -19.93
C ARG A 476 -3.34 -7.78 -18.66
N THR A 477 -4.58 -8.05 -18.27
CA THR A 477 -4.90 -8.79 -17.04
C THR A 477 -5.31 -10.24 -17.32
N SER A 478 -5.85 -10.51 -18.51
CA SER A 478 -6.14 -11.84 -19.03
C SER A 478 -6.03 -11.83 -20.55
N ASP A 479 -6.21 -12.99 -21.18
CA ASP A 479 -6.23 -13.06 -22.64
C ASP A 479 -7.32 -12.20 -23.27
N GLU A 480 -8.42 -11.97 -22.53
CA GLU A 480 -9.65 -11.32 -22.99
C GLU A 480 -9.82 -9.88 -22.49
N CYS A 481 -9.06 -9.45 -21.47
CA CYS A 481 -9.23 -8.14 -20.84
C CYS A 481 -7.96 -7.29 -20.90
N LEU A 482 -8.12 -6.06 -21.41
CA LEU A 482 -7.04 -5.10 -21.56
C LEU A 482 -7.44 -3.74 -20.97
N ILE A 483 -6.57 -3.17 -20.14
CA ILE A 483 -6.80 -1.93 -19.41
C ILE A 483 -5.81 -0.87 -19.90
N LYS A 484 -6.29 0.31 -20.26
CA LYS A 484 -5.47 1.44 -20.72
C LYS A 484 -5.78 2.72 -19.96
N LEU A 485 -4.80 3.59 -19.78
CA LEU A 485 -5.05 5.00 -19.43
C LEU A 485 -5.07 5.83 -20.71
N SER A 486 -6.14 6.58 -20.93
CA SER A 486 -6.26 7.55 -22.03
C SER A 486 -5.44 8.80 -21.77
N GLU A 487 -5.19 9.61 -22.81
CA GLU A 487 -4.51 10.92 -22.71
C GLU A 487 -5.29 11.93 -21.85
N ALA A 488 -6.60 11.72 -21.66
CA ALA A 488 -7.43 12.52 -20.76
C ALA A 488 -7.46 11.97 -19.32
N GLY A 489 -6.59 11.01 -19.00
CA GLY A 489 -6.46 10.38 -17.68
C GLY A 489 -7.61 9.43 -17.29
N ARG A 490 -8.49 9.06 -18.21
CA ARG A 490 -9.56 8.08 -17.98
C ARG A 490 -9.07 6.66 -18.19
N ILE A 491 -9.52 5.72 -17.35
CA ILE A 491 -9.26 4.30 -17.59
C ILE A 491 -10.23 3.80 -18.66
N VAL A 492 -9.69 3.11 -19.66
CA VAL A 492 -10.42 2.43 -20.73
C VAL A 492 -10.23 0.93 -20.54
N ILE A 493 -11.35 0.22 -20.33
CA ILE A 493 -11.39 -1.24 -20.21
C ILE A 493 -11.93 -1.80 -21.52
N LEU A 494 -11.16 -2.67 -22.15
CA LEU A 494 -11.50 -3.33 -23.42
C LEU A 494 -11.67 -4.83 -23.15
N GLU A 495 -12.92 -5.31 -23.23
CA GLU A 495 -13.26 -6.73 -23.16
C GLU A 495 -13.41 -7.30 -24.58
N GLN A 496 -12.59 -8.28 -24.94
CA GLN A 496 -12.70 -9.02 -26.20
C GLN A 496 -13.72 -10.14 -26.04
N SER A 497 -14.84 -10.07 -26.77
CA SER A 497 -15.77 -11.19 -26.84
C SER A 497 -15.32 -12.20 -27.90
N ASP A 498 -15.31 -13.49 -27.53
CA ASP A 498 -14.92 -14.65 -28.36
C ASP A 498 -15.71 -14.82 -29.68
N ASN A 499 -16.74 -14.00 -29.90
CA ASN A 499 -17.54 -14.02 -31.12
C ASN A 499 -17.08 -12.93 -32.10
N PHE A 500 -16.56 -13.37 -33.26
CA PHE A 500 -16.05 -12.58 -34.42
C PHE A 500 -17.00 -11.50 -35.01
N ARG A 501 -18.12 -11.15 -34.36
CA ARG A 501 -19.15 -10.23 -34.85
C ARG A 501 -19.75 -9.25 -33.82
N ARG A 502 -19.13 -9.02 -32.65
CA ARG A 502 -19.54 -7.92 -31.75
C ARG A 502 -18.38 -6.96 -31.49
N THR A 503 -18.64 -5.66 -31.66
CA THR A 503 -17.79 -4.55 -31.21
C THR A 503 -17.43 -4.77 -29.74
N ALA A 504 -16.13 -4.68 -29.40
CA ALA A 504 -15.64 -4.75 -28.02
C ALA A 504 -16.44 -3.76 -27.16
N ALA A 505 -16.95 -4.22 -26.02
CA ALA A 505 -17.61 -3.34 -25.07
C ALA A 505 -16.53 -2.48 -24.41
N GLU A 506 -16.51 -1.19 -24.71
CA GLU A 506 -15.59 -0.23 -24.10
C GLU A 506 -16.24 0.37 -22.86
N ARG A 507 -15.59 0.21 -21.70
CA ARG A 507 -16.02 0.86 -20.46
C ARG A 507 -15.01 1.93 -20.07
N LEU A 508 -15.49 3.15 -19.83
CA LEU A 508 -14.68 4.24 -19.32
C LEU A 508 -14.90 4.48 -17.82
N VAL A 509 -13.80 4.77 -17.12
CA VAL A 509 -13.80 5.21 -15.72
C VAL A 509 -13.11 6.56 -15.60
N GLU A 510 -13.84 7.54 -15.06
CA GLU A 510 -13.34 8.89 -14.77
C GLU A 510 -12.51 8.85 -13.48
N THR A 511 -11.25 9.27 -13.56
CA THR A 511 -10.30 9.22 -12.41
C THR A 511 -10.07 10.60 -11.79
N GLY A 512 -10.30 11.67 -12.55
CA GLY A 512 -9.99 13.04 -12.14
C GLY A 512 -8.52 13.43 -12.26
N ILE A 513 -7.66 12.52 -12.73
CA ILE A 513 -6.26 12.81 -13.06
C ILE A 513 -6.18 13.32 -14.49
N THR A 514 -5.43 14.39 -14.73
CA THR A 514 -5.17 14.94 -16.07
C THR A 514 -3.93 14.33 -16.73
N ASP A 515 -2.88 14.06 -15.95
CA ASP A 515 -1.68 13.37 -16.38
C ASP A 515 -1.25 12.36 -15.31
N GLY A 516 -1.08 11.10 -15.70
CA GLY A 516 -0.79 10.03 -14.78
C GLY A 516 -0.30 8.75 -15.42
N VAL A 517 0.10 7.81 -14.57
CA VAL A 517 0.65 6.52 -14.96
C VAL A 517 -0.18 5.39 -14.35
N LEU A 518 -0.55 4.42 -15.19
CA LEU A 518 -1.13 3.16 -14.73
C LEU A 518 0.02 2.25 -14.27
N LEU A 519 0.14 2.04 -12.96
CA LEU A 519 1.24 1.29 -12.35
C LEU A 519 0.96 -0.22 -12.32
N ALA A 520 -0.26 -0.59 -11.95
CA ALA A 520 -0.70 -1.99 -11.85
C ALA A 520 -2.20 -2.09 -12.07
N ALA A 521 -2.68 -3.24 -12.55
CA ALA A 521 -4.10 -3.56 -12.60
C ALA A 521 -4.33 -5.07 -12.55
N ASN A 522 -5.47 -5.48 -12.00
CA ASN A 522 -6.00 -6.84 -12.09
C ASN A 522 -7.45 -6.78 -12.61
N ILE A 523 -8.22 -7.87 -12.46
CA ILE A 523 -9.61 -7.94 -12.92
C ILE A 523 -10.58 -7.00 -12.16
N ASP A 524 -10.26 -6.63 -10.92
CA ASP A 524 -11.13 -5.90 -10.01
C ASP A 524 -10.65 -4.46 -9.76
N ILE A 525 -9.33 -4.23 -9.73
CA ILE A 525 -8.71 -2.95 -9.31
C ILE A 525 -7.64 -2.46 -10.29
N ALA A 526 -7.52 -1.14 -10.41
CA ALA A 526 -6.38 -0.47 -11.02
C ALA A 526 -5.70 0.50 -10.04
N VAL A 527 -4.37 0.58 -10.15
CA VAL A 527 -3.49 1.45 -9.36
C VAL A 527 -2.92 2.52 -10.27
N LEU A 528 -3.22 3.78 -9.96
CA LEU A 528 -2.80 4.94 -10.73
C LEU A 528 -1.97 5.89 -9.88
N LEU A 529 -1.01 6.56 -10.52
CA LEU A 529 -0.25 7.65 -9.93
C LEU A 529 -0.42 8.92 -10.76
N GLY A 530 -0.88 10.00 -10.14
CA GLY A 530 -0.95 11.31 -10.77
C GLY A 530 0.41 12.01 -10.81
N SER A 531 0.79 12.52 -11.98
CA SER A 531 2.10 13.14 -12.23
C SER A 531 2.30 14.46 -11.47
N ASP A 532 1.25 15.28 -11.37
CA ASP A 532 1.34 16.66 -10.87
C ASP A 532 1.28 16.76 -9.33
N ASP A 533 0.53 15.86 -8.69
CA ASP A 533 0.21 15.92 -7.26
C ASP A 533 0.74 14.72 -6.46
N ASN A 534 1.50 13.79 -7.07
CA ASN A 534 1.94 12.53 -6.48
C ASN A 534 0.80 11.77 -5.77
N LYS A 535 -0.41 11.83 -6.36
CA LYS A 535 -1.63 11.22 -5.84
C LYS A 535 -1.71 9.75 -6.26
N LEU A 536 -1.80 8.86 -5.29
CA LEU A 536 -2.09 7.45 -5.49
C LEU A 536 -3.60 7.24 -5.51
N LEU A 537 -4.12 6.65 -6.58
CA LEU A 537 -5.52 6.24 -6.68
C LEU A 537 -5.65 4.73 -6.80
N LEU A 538 -6.57 4.16 -6.04
CA LEU A 538 -7.04 2.78 -6.21
C LEU A 538 -8.48 2.84 -6.75
N VAL A 539 -8.69 2.26 -7.92
CA VAL A 539 -9.96 2.39 -8.67
C VAL A 539 -10.59 1.03 -8.90
N ASP A 540 -11.81 0.85 -8.40
CA ASP A 540 -12.66 -0.31 -8.66
C ASP A 540 -13.10 -0.30 -10.13
N LEU A 541 -12.65 -1.28 -10.90
CA LEU A 541 -12.92 -1.41 -12.32
C LEU A 541 -14.34 -1.92 -12.60
N LEU A 542 -14.92 -2.69 -11.67
CA LEU A 542 -16.27 -3.22 -11.80
C LEU A 542 -17.32 -2.15 -11.54
N GLY A 543 -17.15 -1.34 -10.50
CA GLY A 543 -18.05 -0.24 -10.16
C GLY A 543 -17.71 1.09 -10.84
N GLY A 544 -16.47 1.26 -11.26
CA GLY A 544 -15.95 2.53 -11.77
C GLY A 544 -15.76 3.59 -10.67
N TYR A 545 -15.49 3.16 -9.43
CA TYR A 545 -15.35 4.05 -8.27
C TYR A 545 -13.90 4.25 -7.89
N VAL A 546 -13.55 5.47 -7.49
CA VAL A 546 -12.30 5.74 -6.77
C VAL A 546 -12.50 5.30 -5.32
N GLU A 547 -11.84 4.22 -4.90
CA GLU A 547 -11.97 3.64 -3.55
C GLU A 547 -10.94 4.21 -2.56
N HIS A 548 -9.76 4.61 -3.05
CA HIS A 548 -8.70 5.21 -2.24
C HIS A 548 -8.04 6.35 -3.00
N CYS A 549 -7.76 7.43 -2.30
CA CYS A 549 -7.02 8.58 -2.81
C CYS A 549 -6.13 9.13 -1.70
N GLU A 550 -4.82 9.12 -1.93
CA GLU A 550 -3.82 9.59 -0.98
C GLU A 550 -2.77 10.42 -1.69
N VAL A 551 -2.42 11.58 -1.12
CA VAL A 551 -1.29 12.40 -1.58
C VAL A 551 -0.05 11.86 -0.90
N LEU A 552 0.92 11.39 -1.67
CA LEU A 552 2.11 10.74 -1.13
C LEU A 552 3.27 11.74 -0.96
N ASP A 553 4.00 11.62 0.15
CA ASP A 553 5.20 12.42 0.43
C ASP A 553 6.42 11.95 -0.39
N SER A 554 6.41 10.67 -0.82
CA SER A 554 7.52 10.01 -1.51
C SER A 554 7.10 9.53 -2.88
N THR A 555 8.04 9.53 -3.84
CA THR A 555 7.77 9.07 -5.20
C THR A 555 7.63 7.56 -5.26
N VAL A 556 6.52 7.08 -5.83
CA VAL A 556 6.31 5.65 -6.07
C VAL A 556 7.18 5.18 -7.23
N ARG A 557 7.94 4.10 -7.02
CA ARG A 557 8.79 3.47 -8.04
C ARG A 557 8.04 2.41 -8.84
N SER A 558 7.23 1.62 -8.15
CA SER A 558 6.51 0.49 -8.74
C SER A 558 5.31 0.13 -7.86
N ALA A 559 4.28 -0.46 -8.46
CA ALA A 559 3.20 -1.09 -7.70
C ALA A 559 2.85 -2.43 -8.35
N GLN A 560 2.29 -3.33 -7.57
CA GLN A 560 1.77 -4.62 -8.03
C GLN A 560 0.51 -4.99 -7.27
N CYS A 561 -0.46 -5.60 -7.94
CA CYS A 561 -1.71 -6.03 -7.33
C CYS A 561 -2.00 -7.50 -7.65
N VAL A 562 -2.64 -8.20 -6.71
CA VAL A 562 -3.08 -9.59 -6.87
C VAL A 562 -4.52 -9.74 -6.43
N ALA A 563 -5.32 -10.46 -7.21
CA ALA A 563 -6.68 -10.84 -6.85
C ALA A 563 -6.64 -12.25 -6.24
N LEU A 564 -7.11 -12.39 -5.01
CA LEU A 564 -7.20 -13.68 -4.30
C LEU A 564 -8.54 -14.39 -4.53
N GLY A 565 -9.54 -13.62 -4.95
CA GLY A 565 -10.90 -14.05 -5.22
C GLY A 565 -11.71 -12.86 -5.68
N SER A 566 -13.02 -13.06 -5.91
CA SER A 566 -13.89 -11.95 -6.28
C SER A 566 -13.91 -10.88 -5.18
N ARG A 567 -13.49 -9.66 -5.52
CA ARG A 567 -13.50 -8.49 -4.62
C ARG A 567 -12.57 -8.63 -3.40
N GLN A 568 -11.50 -9.42 -3.57
CA GLN A 568 -10.44 -9.62 -2.59
C GLN A 568 -9.11 -9.31 -3.27
N SER A 569 -8.75 -8.03 -3.31
CA SER A 569 -7.49 -7.58 -3.89
C SER A 569 -6.49 -7.13 -2.83
N LEU A 570 -5.22 -7.42 -3.09
CA LEU A 570 -4.06 -6.87 -2.38
C LEU A 570 -3.28 -5.97 -3.32
N VAL A 571 -2.71 -4.90 -2.79
CA VAL A 571 -1.87 -3.96 -3.53
C VAL A 571 -0.58 -3.72 -2.75
N ALA A 572 0.57 -3.91 -3.39
CA ALA A 572 1.87 -3.52 -2.86
C ALA A 572 2.38 -2.29 -3.63
N VAL A 573 2.77 -1.25 -2.91
CA VAL A 573 3.32 0.00 -3.46
C VAL A 573 4.76 0.15 -2.97
N ALA A 574 5.72 0.15 -3.89
CA ALA A 574 7.14 0.34 -3.61
C ALA A 574 7.56 1.80 -3.81
N TYR A 575 8.26 2.31 -2.80
CA TYR A 575 9.05 3.53 -2.86
C TYR A 575 10.53 3.18 -3.10
N ASP A 576 11.45 4.04 -2.69
CA ASP A 576 12.90 3.78 -2.84
C ASP A 576 13.34 2.55 -2.03
N SER A 577 12.98 2.46 -0.75
CA SER A 577 13.45 1.38 0.14
C SER A 577 12.36 0.78 1.03
N ILE A 578 11.10 1.16 0.81
CA ILE A 578 9.94 0.77 1.61
C ILE A 578 8.86 0.24 0.66
N VAL A 579 8.13 -0.79 1.11
CA VAL A 579 6.92 -1.29 0.44
C VAL A 579 5.76 -1.24 1.41
N ASP A 580 4.68 -0.59 1.01
CA ASP A 580 3.40 -0.59 1.73
C ASP A 580 2.44 -1.57 1.07
N VAL A 581 1.86 -2.45 1.88
CA VAL A 581 0.89 -3.47 1.44
C VAL A 581 -0.49 -3.11 1.95
N PHE A 582 -1.43 -2.95 1.03
CA PHE A 582 -2.83 -2.62 1.27
C PHE A 582 -3.72 -3.84 0.97
N ALA A 583 -4.73 -4.03 1.82
CA ALA A 583 -5.78 -5.01 1.61
C ALA A 583 -7.14 -4.33 1.40
N GLN A 584 -7.88 -4.82 0.42
CA GLN A 584 -9.22 -4.33 0.12
C GLN A 584 -10.21 -4.76 1.21
N GLY A 585 -10.92 -3.80 1.79
CA GLY A 585 -11.99 -4.01 2.76
C GLY A 585 -13.37 -3.69 2.21
N ARG A 586 -14.35 -3.67 3.12
CA ARG A 586 -15.75 -3.29 2.84
C ARG A 586 -15.96 -1.78 2.75
N TYR A 587 -17.02 -1.38 2.08
CA TYR A 587 -17.59 -0.04 2.21
C TYR A 587 -18.26 0.10 3.59
N LYS A 588 -17.90 1.15 4.33
CA LYS A 588 -18.45 1.46 5.66
C LYS A 588 -19.18 2.80 5.62
N ASP A 589 -20.37 2.86 6.20
CA ASP A 589 -21.16 4.09 6.33
C ASP A 589 -20.54 4.98 7.43
N GLY A 590 -19.90 6.10 7.06
CA GLY A 590 -19.30 7.08 7.99
C GLY A 590 -18.62 8.28 7.30
N ASN A 591 -18.42 9.38 8.04
CA ASN A 591 -17.81 10.64 7.56
C ASN A 591 -16.29 10.54 7.30
N SER A 592 -15.65 9.41 7.60
CA SER A 592 -14.28 9.13 7.21
C SER A 592 -14.24 8.73 5.74
N LEU A 593 -14.19 9.73 4.87
CA LEU A 593 -13.82 9.56 3.47
C LEU A 593 -12.60 8.62 3.40
N MET A 594 -12.72 7.52 2.64
CA MET A 594 -11.60 6.72 2.13
C MET A 594 -10.93 5.68 3.06
N GLN A 595 -11.65 5.00 3.96
CA GLN A 595 -11.11 3.80 4.67
C GLN A 595 -11.59 2.46 4.06
N THR A 596 -11.74 2.37 2.74
CA THR A 596 -12.02 1.09 2.07
C THR A 596 -10.79 0.18 2.07
N TRP A 597 -9.60 0.78 1.97
CA TRP A 597 -8.33 0.07 1.93
C TRP A 597 -7.62 0.16 3.28
N HIS A 598 -7.08 -0.96 3.74
CA HIS A 598 -6.38 -1.05 5.01
C HIS A 598 -4.90 -1.24 4.74
N SER A 599 -4.05 -0.36 5.28
CA SER A 599 -2.60 -0.61 5.33
C SER A 599 -2.34 -1.76 6.29
N VAL A 600 -1.92 -2.90 5.76
CA VAL A 600 -1.69 -4.11 6.55
C VAL A 600 -0.24 -4.19 6.98
N GLN A 601 0.71 -4.08 6.05
CA GLN A 601 2.12 -4.32 6.33
C GLN A 601 3.01 -3.26 5.67
N ARG A 602 4.03 -2.80 6.40
CA ARG A 602 5.10 -1.94 5.88
C ARG A 602 6.43 -2.69 5.95
N ILE A 603 7.03 -2.96 4.79
CA ILE A 603 8.27 -3.73 4.65
C ILE A 603 9.41 -2.79 4.31
N SER A 604 10.54 -2.88 5.01
CA SER A 604 11.70 -2.01 4.79
C SER A 604 12.96 -2.80 4.43
N VAL A 605 13.55 -2.46 3.29
CA VAL A 605 14.89 -2.92 2.85
C VAL A 605 15.96 -1.86 3.07
N ALA A 606 15.63 -0.72 3.70
CA ALA A 606 16.53 0.42 3.88
C ALA A 606 17.84 0.06 4.61
N HIS A 607 17.79 -0.89 5.53
CA HIS A 607 18.98 -1.36 6.26
C HIS A 607 20.05 -1.97 5.34
N THR A 608 19.68 -2.45 4.16
CA THR A 608 20.61 -3.08 3.21
C THR A 608 21.39 -2.07 2.37
N GLY A 609 20.91 -0.82 2.27
CA GLY A 609 21.45 0.20 1.37
C GLY A 609 21.08 0.03 -0.11
N LEU A 610 20.08 -0.81 -0.42
CA LEU A 610 19.61 -1.08 -1.77
C LEU A 610 18.29 -0.37 -2.06
N ASP A 611 18.14 0.09 -3.31
CA ASP A 611 16.88 0.61 -3.84
C ASP A 611 16.04 -0.52 -4.45
N ILE A 612 14.72 -0.43 -4.25
CA ILE A 612 13.74 -1.37 -4.79
C ILE A 612 13.58 -1.11 -6.29
N VAL A 613 13.72 -2.18 -7.07
CA VAL A 613 13.65 -2.15 -8.54
C VAL A 613 12.32 -2.73 -9.02
N ALA A 614 11.85 -3.82 -8.41
CA ALA A 614 10.63 -4.50 -8.85
C ALA A 614 9.94 -5.25 -7.70
N LEU A 615 8.64 -5.47 -7.89
CA LEU A 615 7.78 -6.29 -7.04
C LEU A 615 7.14 -7.41 -7.87
N ALA A 616 6.81 -8.52 -7.24
CA ALA A 616 5.96 -9.55 -7.83
C ALA A 616 5.20 -10.33 -6.76
N TRP A 617 3.93 -10.63 -7.05
CA TRP A 617 3.11 -11.52 -6.24
C TRP A 617 3.11 -12.92 -6.84
N ARG A 618 3.00 -13.93 -5.99
CA ARG A 618 2.52 -15.25 -6.39
C ARG A 618 1.03 -15.41 -6.06
N PRO A 619 0.33 -16.37 -6.67
CA PRO A 619 -1.09 -16.62 -6.40
C PRO A 619 -1.41 -16.96 -4.94
N ASP A 620 -0.42 -17.42 -4.17
CA ASP A 620 -0.54 -17.71 -2.74
C ASP A 620 -0.43 -16.48 -1.83
N ALA A 621 -0.32 -15.27 -2.41
CA ALA A 621 -0.05 -14.00 -1.72
C ALA A 621 1.35 -13.90 -1.06
N THR A 622 2.34 -14.68 -1.51
CA THR A 622 3.73 -14.36 -1.20
C THR A 622 4.22 -13.20 -2.06
N LEU A 623 4.91 -12.24 -1.43
CA LEU A 623 5.46 -11.05 -2.09
C LEU A 623 6.98 -11.18 -2.20
N ALA A 624 7.50 -11.06 -3.42
CA ALA A 624 8.92 -10.88 -3.67
C ALA A 624 9.25 -9.42 -3.97
N ILE A 625 10.34 -8.95 -3.37
CA ILE A 625 10.88 -7.60 -3.52
C ILE A 625 12.29 -7.73 -4.10
N LYS A 626 12.50 -7.21 -5.31
CA LYS A 626 13.83 -7.17 -5.94
C LYS A 626 14.47 -5.82 -5.62
N ALA A 627 15.60 -5.84 -4.91
CA ALA A 627 16.42 -4.66 -4.67
C ALA A 627 17.87 -4.98 -5.07
N GLY A 628 18.45 -4.17 -5.95
CA GLY A 628 19.71 -4.53 -6.62
C GLY A 628 19.65 -5.93 -7.27
N ASN A 629 20.63 -6.77 -6.95
CA ASN A 629 20.68 -8.18 -7.38
C ASN A 629 19.98 -9.16 -6.41
N ALA A 630 19.50 -8.66 -5.27
CA ALA A 630 18.89 -9.48 -4.23
C ALA A 630 17.36 -9.56 -4.41
N LEU A 631 16.81 -10.74 -4.15
CA LEU A 631 15.38 -10.98 -4.03
C LEU A 631 15.05 -11.29 -2.58
N PHE A 632 14.17 -10.50 -1.98
CA PHE A 632 13.66 -10.69 -0.62
C PHE A 632 12.25 -11.26 -0.71
N VAL A 633 12.00 -12.37 -0.03
CA VAL A 633 10.68 -13.01 0.00
C VAL A 633 10.05 -12.75 1.36
N ASN A 634 8.93 -12.05 1.36
CA ASN A 634 8.14 -11.81 2.55
C ASN A 634 7.18 -12.97 2.80
N GLY A 635 7.08 -13.41 4.05
CA GLY A 635 6.23 -14.53 4.47
C GLY A 635 4.74 -14.20 4.42
N LEU A 636 3.92 -15.25 4.54
CA LEU A 636 2.46 -15.17 4.52
C LEU A 636 1.85 -14.69 5.84
N ASP A 637 2.58 -14.85 6.94
CA ASP A 637 2.07 -14.66 8.30
C ASP A 637 2.29 -13.23 8.79
N PHE A 638 1.18 -12.53 8.99
CA PHE A 638 1.16 -11.17 9.48
C PHE A 638 0.93 -11.13 10.99
N SER A 639 1.72 -10.35 11.73
CA SER A 639 1.52 -10.24 13.18
C SER A 639 0.28 -9.40 13.50
N LEU A 640 -0.69 -10.01 14.18
CA LEU A 640 -1.91 -9.32 14.61
C LEU A 640 -1.61 -8.11 15.49
N ARG A 641 -0.42 -8.03 16.11
CA ARG A 641 0.05 -6.89 16.92
C ARG A 641 0.40 -5.62 16.13
N GLU A 642 0.35 -5.64 14.80
CA GLU A 642 0.61 -4.48 13.96
C GLU A 642 -0.67 -3.83 13.39
N LEU A 643 -1.82 -4.53 13.40
CA LEU A 643 -3.10 -3.97 12.94
C LEU A 643 -3.63 -2.85 13.83
N GLN A 644 -4.41 -1.92 13.31
CA GLN A 644 -5.11 -0.94 14.15
C GLN A 644 -6.08 -1.65 15.14
N GLY A 645 -6.25 -1.09 16.33
CA GLY A 645 -7.03 -1.71 17.41
C GLY A 645 -8.48 -2.02 17.04
N GLU A 646 -9.12 -1.15 16.25
CA GLU A 646 -10.50 -1.35 15.77
C GLU A 646 -10.60 -2.51 14.77
N THR A 647 -9.65 -2.61 13.83
CA THR A 647 -9.64 -3.70 12.85
C THR A 647 -9.45 -5.05 13.53
N ARG A 648 -8.62 -5.14 14.59
CA ARG A 648 -8.46 -6.39 15.37
C ARG A 648 -9.76 -6.87 16.00
N GLN A 649 -10.55 -5.96 16.60
CA GLN A 649 -11.82 -6.32 17.22
C GLN A 649 -12.80 -6.93 16.21
N THR A 650 -12.80 -6.45 14.96
CA THR A 650 -13.68 -6.98 13.91
C THR A 650 -13.29 -8.35 13.35
N LEU A 651 -12.06 -8.82 13.59
CA LEU A 651 -11.49 -9.99 12.90
C LEU A 651 -11.69 -11.32 13.65
N GLU A 652 -12.29 -11.34 14.85
CA GLU A 652 -12.47 -12.57 15.66
C GLU A 652 -11.17 -13.39 15.70
N CYS A 653 -10.09 -12.78 16.15
CA CYS A 653 -8.84 -13.48 16.36
C CYS A 653 -8.77 -13.91 17.82
N ASP A 654 -8.47 -15.19 18.06
CA ASP A 654 -8.25 -15.70 19.41
C ASP A 654 -7.09 -14.95 20.07
N GLU A 655 -7.17 -14.69 21.38
CA GLU A 655 -6.08 -14.04 22.12
C GLU A 655 -4.76 -14.84 22.06
N GLN A 656 -4.84 -16.12 21.72
CA GLN A 656 -3.71 -17.03 21.55
C GLN A 656 -3.04 -16.91 20.17
N ASP A 657 -3.78 -16.46 19.14
CA ASP A 657 -3.24 -16.29 17.80
C ASP A 657 -2.37 -15.03 17.74
N THR A 658 -1.09 -15.23 17.42
CA THR A 658 -0.13 -14.12 17.29
C THR A 658 0.05 -13.66 15.84
N THR A 659 -0.35 -14.49 14.88
CA THR A 659 -0.18 -14.28 13.43
C THR A 659 -1.38 -14.78 12.63
N ILE A 660 -1.70 -14.10 11.52
CA ILE A 660 -2.73 -14.52 10.56
C ILE A 660 -2.16 -14.50 9.13
N PRO A 661 -2.46 -15.51 8.29
CA PRO A 661 -2.09 -15.46 6.88
C PRO A 661 -2.75 -14.29 6.14
N LEU A 662 -2.01 -13.60 5.26
CA LEU A 662 -2.50 -12.43 4.52
C LEU A 662 -3.78 -12.70 3.69
N PRO A 663 -3.94 -13.86 3.00
CA PRO A 663 -5.20 -14.19 2.32
C PRO A 663 -6.38 -14.34 3.27
N ALA A 664 -6.18 -14.97 4.42
CA ALA A 664 -7.22 -15.15 5.43
C ALA A 664 -7.65 -13.79 6.02
N LEU A 665 -6.70 -12.88 6.22
CA LEU A 665 -6.98 -11.51 6.63
C LEU A 665 -7.82 -10.75 5.59
N ALA A 666 -7.44 -10.78 4.31
CA ALA A 666 -8.20 -10.16 3.22
C ALA A 666 -9.64 -10.72 3.12
N ALA A 667 -9.79 -12.03 3.29
CA ALA A 667 -11.10 -12.68 3.33
C ALA A 667 -11.95 -12.22 4.52
N LYS A 668 -11.36 -12.10 5.72
CA LYS A 668 -12.07 -11.58 6.90
C LYS A 668 -12.44 -10.10 6.77
N LEU A 669 -11.62 -9.26 6.12
CA LEU A 669 -11.90 -7.84 5.91
C LEU A 669 -13.07 -7.59 4.94
N SER A 670 -13.27 -8.50 3.98
CA SER A 670 -14.30 -8.42 2.94
C SER A 670 -15.57 -9.24 3.24
N ARG A 671 -15.61 -9.98 4.37
CA ARG A 671 -16.71 -10.89 4.72
C ARG A 671 -18.07 -10.18 4.89
N SER A 672 -19.16 -10.89 4.63
CA SER A 672 -20.52 -10.35 4.90
C SER A 672 -20.70 -10.00 6.38
N LEU A 673 -21.48 -8.96 6.66
CA LEU A 673 -21.83 -8.56 8.03
C LEU A 673 -22.82 -9.57 8.62
N PRO A 674 -22.71 -9.89 9.93
CA PRO A 674 -23.70 -10.72 10.58
C PRO A 674 -25.04 -9.98 10.70
N VAL A 675 -26.15 -10.72 10.80
CA VAL A 675 -27.50 -10.14 10.81
C VAL A 675 -27.78 -9.21 12.00
N TRP A 676 -27.03 -9.34 13.11
CA TRP A 676 -27.12 -8.43 14.26
C TRP A 676 -26.30 -7.15 14.11
N HIS A 677 -25.51 -7.00 13.05
CA HIS A 677 -24.71 -5.80 12.86
C HIS A 677 -25.63 -4.57 12.74
N PRO A 678 -25.32 -3.44 13.41
CA PRO A 678 -26.17 -2.24 13.41
C PRO A 678 -26.53 -1.76 12.00
N SER A 679 -25.57 -1.77 11.07
CA SER A 679 -25.82 -1.37 9.67
C SER A 679 -26.77 -2.32 8.93
N VAL A 680 -26.80 -3.61 9.27
CA VAL A 680 -27.75 -4.56 8.66
C VAL A 680 -29.16 -4.25 9.15
N ILE A 681 -29.33 -4.07 10.46
CA ILE A 681 -30.62 -3.73 11.08
C ILE A 681 -31.11 -2.36 10.59
N GLU A 682 -30.25 -1.34 10.58
CA GLU A 682 -30.54 -0.01 10.04
C GLU A 682 -31.00 -0.10 8.58
N ARG A 683 -30.26 -0.81 7.73
CA ARG A 683 -30.60 -0.93 6.30
C ARG A 683 -31.84 -1.78 6.06
N LEU A 684 -32.14 -2.79 6.88
CA LEU A 684 -33.42 -3.51 6.82
C LEU A 684 -34.60 -2.56 7.08
N VAL A 685 -34.50 -1.70 8.10
CA VAL A 685 -35.53 -0.70 8.39
C VAL A 685 -35.67 0.29 7.23
N LEU A 686 -34.54 0.76 6.68
CA LEU A 686 -34.50 1.63 5.50
C LEU A 686 -35.06 0.97 4.22
N HIS A 687 -35.09 -0.36 4.12
CA HIS A 687 -35.63 -1.06 2.94
C HIS A 687 -37.10 -1.47 3.11
N GLY A 688 -37.76 -1.11 4.21
CA GLY A 688 -39.16 -1.47 4.48
C GLY A 688 -39.34 -2.70 5.37
N HIS A 689 -38.25 -3.36 5.73
CA HIS A 689 -38.24 -4.64 6.46
C HIS A 689 -38.09 -4.44 7.98
N ALA A 690 -38.73 -3.42 8.55
CA ALA A 690 -38.63 -3.09 9.98
C ALA A 690 -39.12 -4.24 10.89
N ARG A 691 -40.09 -5.04 10.42
CA ARG A 691 -40.56 -6.23 11.15
C ARG A 691 -39.51 -7.34 11.20
N SER A 692 -38.84 -7.62 10.07
CA SER A 692 -37.74 -8.58 10.02
C SER A 692 -36.58 -8.14 10.92
N ALA A 693 -36.27 -6.84 10.96
CA ALA A 693 -35.31 -6.28 11.91
C ALA A 693 -35.69 -6.56 13.39
N ILE A 694 -36.96 -6.38 13.76
CA ILE A 694 -37.48 -6.70 15.10
C ILE A 694 -37.39 -8.21 15.40
N ALA A 695 -37.73 -9.06 14.42
CA ALA A 695 -37.63 -10.52 14.57
C ALA A 695 -36.19 -10.96 14.85
N LEU A 696 -35.21 -10.41 14.11
CA LEU A 696 -33.78 -10.65 14.34
C LEU A 696 -33.33 -10.20 15.73
N ILE A 697 -33.77 -9.03 16.20
CA ILE A 697 -33.43 -8.53 17.54
C ILE A 697 -34.00 -9.46 18.62
N LYS A 698 -35.27 -9.87 18.52
CA LYS A 698 -35.88 -10.82 19.46
C LYS A 698 -35.13 -12.15 19.48
N ARG A 699 -34.70 -12.63 18.31
CA ARG A 699 -33.92 -13.85 18.18
C ARG A 699 -32.55 -13.71 18.82
N LEU A 700 -31.85 -12.60 18.56
CA LEU A 700 -30.56 -12.28 19.17
C LEU A 700 -30.66 -12.31 20.69
N VAL A 701 -31.62 -11.59 21.29
CA VAL A 701 -31.86 -11.59 22.74
C VAL A 701 -32.12 -13.01 23.26
N SER A 702 -32.91 -13.81 22.55
CA SER A 702 -33.19 -15.20 22.97
C SER A 702 -31.95 -16.10 22.94
N LYS A 703 -31.06 -15.91 21.97
CA LYS A 703 -29.81 -16.67 21.82
C LYS A 703 -28.79 -16.24 22.86
N LEU A 704 -28.65 -14.92 23.06
CA LEU A 704 -27.72 -14.35 24.02
C LEU A 704 -28.03 -14.73 25.47
N LYS A 705 -29.28 -15.04 25.83
CA LYS A 705 -29.63 -15.57 27.17
C LYS A 705 -28.85 -16.82 27.57
N PHE A 706 -28.51 -17.67 26.60
CA PHE A 706 -27.81 -18.94 26.83
C PHE A 706 -26.42 -19.02 26.20
N TRP A 707 -25.95 -17.93 25.59
CA TRP A 707 -24.67 -17.87 24.88
C TRP A 707 -23.51 -17.56 25.84
N GLY A 708 -22.45 -18.37 25.82
CA GLY A 708 -21.14 -18.09 26.38
C GLY A 708 -20.09 -17.77 25.31
N PRO A 709 -18.92 -17.22 25.68
CA PRO A 709 -17.88 -16.82 24.72
C PRO A 709 -17.28 -17.99 23.91
N GLU A 710 -17.40 -19.22 24.40
CA GLU A 710 -16.96 -20.44 23.71
C GLU A 710 -18.01 -21.02 22.75
N ASP A 711 -19.24 -20.47 22.73
CA ASP A 711 -20.32 -20.93 21.86
C ASP A 711 -20.27 -20.17 20.51
N GLU A 712 -20.40 -20.89 19.39
CA GLU A 712 -20.51 -20.23 18.09
C GLU A 712 -21.85 -19.50 17.92
N LEU A 713 -21.80 -18.22 17.54
CA LEU A 713 -22.97 -17.44 17.14
C LEU A 713 -23.06 -17.39 15.61
N ASP A 714 -23.93 -18.22 15.03
CA ASP A 714 -24.16 -18.26 13.57
C ASP A 714 -24.60 -16.89 13.02
N PHE A 715 -23.97 -16.43 11.94
CA PHE A 715 -24.13 -15.09 11.32
C PHE A 715 -25.56 -14.79 10.85
N VAL A 716 -26.41 -15.80 10.70
CA VAL A 716 -27.83 -15.68 10.31
C VAL A 716 -28.78 -16.01 11.48
N LEU A 717 -28.25 -16.27 12.68
CA LEU A 717 -28.99 -16.66 13.88
C LEU A 717 -29.87 -17.93 13.69
N GLY A 718 -29.49 -18.80 12.74
CA GLY A 718 -30.22 -20.02 12.39
C GLY A 718 -31.54 -19.80 11.66
N GLU A 719 -31.75 -18.63 11.03
CA GLU A 719 -32.93 -18.33 10.23
C GLU A 719 -32.75 -18.75 8.76
N ASP A 720 -33.84 -19.16 8.11
CA ASP A 720 -33.85 -19.32 6.65
C ASP A 720 -34.03 -17.94 6.00
N ILE A 721 -32.99 -17.50 5.30
CA ILE A 721 -32.92 -16.20 4.65
C ILE A 721 -34.11 -15.96 3.72
N ASP A 722 -34.56 -17.00 3.02
CA ASP A 722 -35.66 -16.91 2.07
C ASP A 722 -37.02 -16.66 2.72
N THR A 723 -37.15 -17.05 4.00
CA THR A 723 -38.37 -16.81 4.79
C THR A 723 -38.31 -15.50 5.55
N LEU A 724 -37.12 -15.06 6.00
CA LEU A 724 -36.92 -13.86 6.82
C LEU A 724 -37.45 -12.57 6.16
N LEU A 725 -37.27 -12.45 4.84
CA LEU A 725 -37.66 -11.27 4.06
C LEU A 725 -39.07 -11.37 3.44
N LYS A 726 -39.70 -12.55 3.48
CA LYS A 726 -41.06 -12.80 2.97
C LYS A 726 -42.14 -12.75 4.06
N GLN A 727 -41.79 -12.41 5.30
CA GLN A 727 -42.73 -12.33 6.43
C GLN A 727 -43.69 -11.13 6.27
N ASP A 728 -44.65 -11.22 5.35
CA ASP A 728 -45.61 -10.14 5.13
C ASP A 728 -46.85 -10.18 6.04
N ASP A 729 -47.22 -11.31 6.66
CA ASP A 729 -48.58 -11.43 7.22
C ASP A 729 -48.77 -12.27 8.51
N ALA A 730 -47.80 -12.36 9.43
CA ALA A 730 -48.03 -13.05 10.72
C ALA A 730 -47.92 -12.12 11.95
N GLN A 731 -48.82 -12.32 12.92
CA GLN A 731 -48.98 -11.60 14.20
C GLN A 731 -47.71 -11.58 15.09
N GLN A 732 -46.64 -10.90 14.67
CA GLN A 732 -45.50 -10.60 15.54
C GLN A 732 -45.79 -9.32 16.35
N SER A 733 -45.62 -9.41 17.67
CA SER A 733 -45.65 -8.23 18.54
C SER A 733 -44.52 -7.27 18.17
N TRP A 734 -44.74 -5.97 18.34
CA TRP A 734 -43.66 -4.97 18.21
C TRP A 734 -42.60 -5.17 19.31
N ILE A 735 -41.51 -4.41 19.29
CA ILE A 735 -40.51 -4.44 20.36
C ILE A 735 -41.06 -3.78 21.65
N ASP A 736 -40.76 -4.39 22.79
CA ASP A 736 -41.17 -3.93 24.12
C ASP A 736 -39.95 -3.43 24.91
N THR A 737 -40.18 -2.58 25.91
CA THR A 737 -39.13 -2.01 26.76
C THR A 737 -38.30 -3.11 27.44
N GLU A 738 -38.95 -4.17 27.92
CA GLU A 738 -38.29 -5.33 28.54
C GLU A 738 -37.25 -5.97 27.63
N ILE A 739 -37.51 -6.05 26.31
CA ILE A 739 -36.59 -6.67 25.35
C ILE A 739 -35.37 -5.77 25.11
N VAL A 740 -35.58 -4.44 25.10
CA VAL A 740 -34.49 -3.47 24.94
C VAL A 740 -33.61 -3.44 26.17
N ASP A 741 -34.21 -3.43 27.36
CA ASP A 741 -33.49 -3.46 28.63
C ASP A 741 -32.73 -4.80 28.79
N ASP A 742 -33.36 -5.95 28.47
CA ASP A 742 -32.72 -7.26 28.45
C ASP A 742 -31.50 -7.27 27.49
N LEU A 743 -31.65 -6.71 26.29
CA LEU A 743 -30.57 -6.64 25.32
C LEU A 743 -29.44 -5.76 25.83
N LYS A 744 -29.76 -4.58 26.39
CA LYS A 744 -28.78 -3.66 26.94
C LYS A 744 -27.94 -4.32 28.04
N VAL A 745 -28.59 -4.96 29.01
CA VAL A 745 -27.88 -5.70 30.08
C VAL A 745 -26.96 -6.77 29.47
N GLN A 746 -27.42 -7.52 28.48
CA GLN A 746 -26.60 -8.53 27.83
C GLN A 746 -25.44 -7.94 27.03
N LEU A 747 -25.61 -6.79 26.36
CA LEU A 747 -24.54 -6.10 25.63
C LEU A 747 -23.57 -5.37 26.56
N ASP A 748 -23.97 -4.99 27.77
CA ASP A 748 -23.06 -4.44 28.78
C ASP A 748 -22.18 -5.54 29.39
N GLU A 749 -22.72 -6.76 29.55
CA GLU A 749 -22.00 -7.91 30.10
C GLU A 749 -21.18 -8.70 29.07
N LYS A 750 -21.59 -8.71 27.80
CA LYS A 750 -21.04 -9.59 26.76
C LYS A 750 -20.57 -8.81 25.53
N GLN A 751 -19.41 -9.17 24.98
CA GLN A 751 -18.95 -8.67 23.68
C GLN A 751 -19.42 -9.59 22.55
N LEU A 752 -20.13 -9.02 21.58
CA LEU A 752 -20.58 -9.76 20.42
C LEU A 752 -19.43 -10.03 19.43
N PRO A 753 -19.40 -11.20 18.78
CA PRO A 753 -18.44 -11.48 17.73
C PRO A 753 -18.69 -10.62 16.47
N ALA A 754 -17.65 -10.45 15.65
CA ALA A 754 -17.63 -9.70 14.39
C ALA A 754 -17.91 -8.19 14.44
N ILE A 755 -18.14 -7.59 15.61
CA ILE A 755 -18.46 -6.16 15.74
C ILE A 755 -17.54 -5.47 16.75
N THR A 756 -17.22 -4.20 16.53
CA THR A 756 -16.47 -3.37 17.48
C THR A 756 -17.33 -2.92 18.65
N GLN A 757 -16.71 -2.48 19.75
CA GLN A 757 -17.44 -1.87 20.87
C GLN A 757 -18.21 -0.59 20.47
N SER A 758 -17.73 0.12 19.44
CA SER A 758 -18.44 1.28 18.89
C SER A 758 -19.70 0.87 18.11
N GLU A 759 -19.62 -0.21 17.33
CA GLU A 759 -20.75 -0.80 16.60
C GLU A 759 -21.75 -1.46 17.55
N GLN A 760 -21.28 -2.08 18.63
CA GLN A 760 -22.16 -2.64 19.67
C GLN A 760 -22.97 -1.55 20.38
N ARG A 761 -22.34 -0.42 20.74
CA ARG A 761 -23.08 0.76 21.24
C ARG A 761 -24.03 1.33 20.20
N ARG A 762 -23.63 1.33 18.91
CA ARG A 762 -24.53 1.74 17.82
C ARG A 762 -25.73 0.81 17.68
N LEU A 763 -25.58 -0.49 17.92
CA LEU A 763 -26.69 -1.44 17.94
C LEU A 763 -27.70 -1.10 19.04
N GLU A 764 -27.23 -0.77 20.25
CA GLU A 764 -28.10 -0.28 21.33
C GLU A 764 -28.92 0.95 20.89
N HIS A 765 -28.27 1.94 20.26
CA HIS A 765 -28.97 3.13 19.73
C HIS A 765 -30.00 2.79 18.64
N VAL A 766 -29.68 1.86 17.74
CA VAL A 766 -30.60 1.38 16.69
C VAL A 766 -31.84 0.74 17.32
N VAL A 767 -31.66 -0.11 18.33
CA VAL A 767 -32.77 -0.77 19.03
C VAL A 767 -33.62 0.22 19.82
N HIS A 768 -33.01 1.17 20.53
CA HIS A 768 -33.73 2.26 21.20
C HIS A 768 -34.51 3.13 20.21
N THR A 769 -33.97 3.36 19.01
CA THR A 769 -34.66 4.08 17.94
C THR A 769 -35.90 3.31 17.46
N LEU A 770 -35.79 1.99 17.29
CA LEU A 770 -36.93 1.12 16.95
C LEU A 770 -38.03 1.11 18.01
N LEU A 771 -37.65 1.15 19.28
CA LEU A 771 -38.59 1.29 20.39
C LEU A 771 -39.33 2.64 20.33
N TYR A 772 -38.61 3.73 20.06
CA TYR A 772 -39.22 5.05 19.88
C TYR A 772 -40.20 5.08 18.69
N LEU A 773 -39.84 4.45 17.57
CA LEU A 773 -40.72 4.38 16.40
C LEU A 773 -42.05 3.66 16.66
N ARG A 774 -42.12 2.74 17.63
CA ARG A 774 -43.34 1.98 17.96
C ARG A 774 -44.57 2.86 18.06
N ASP A 775 -44.41 3.98 18.75
CA ASP A 775 -45.51 4.88 19.09
C ASP A 775 -45.94 5.74 17.89
N HIS A 776 -45.16 5.72 16.79
CA HIS A 776 -45.37 6.51 15.58
C HIS A 776 -45.68 5.68 14.33
N VAL A 777 -45.44 4.35 14.32
CA VAL A 777 -45.64 3.44 13.17
C VAL A 777 -47.09 3.43 12.65
N LYS A 778 -48.08 3.71 13.50
CA LYS A 778 -49.50 3.78 13.09
C LYS A 778 -49.89 5.14 12.50
N GLY A 779 -49.12 6.19 12.76
CA GLY A 779 -49.44 7.58 12.40
C GLY A 779 -48.56 8.16 11.29
N LEU A 780 -47.44 7.51 10.98
CA LEU A 780 -46.49 7.92 9.95
C LEU A 780 -46.41 6.87 8.86
N ASP A 781 -46.23 7.32 7.62
CA ASP A 781 -45.90 6.45 6.49
C ASP A 781 -44.40 6.14 6.45
N GLN A 782 -44.00 5.28 5.51
CA GLN A 782 -42.64 4.77 5.42
C GLN A 782 -41.58 5.87 5.26
N GLY A 783 -41.83 6.89 4.43
CA GLY A 783 -40.90 8.00 4.21
C GLY A 783 -40.69 8.85 5.46
N SER A 784 -41.76 9.15 6.21
CA SER A 784 -41.64 9.86 7.49
C SER A 784 -41.01 9.01 8.59
N LEU A 785 -41.28 7.71 8.62
CA LEU A 785 -40.65 6.79 9.57
C LEU A 785 -39.14 6.70 9.34
N TRP A 786 -38.69 6.69 8.09
CA TRP A 786 -37.27 6.73 7.74
C TRP A 786 -36.60 8.01 8.19
N TYR A 787 -37.21 9.15 7.90
CA TYR A 787 -36.72 10.43 8.38
C TYR A 787 -36.61 10.44 9.91
N LEU A 788 -37.67 10.01 10.60
CA LEU A 788 -37.72 10.00 12.07
C LEU A 788 -36.70 9.02 12.67
N PHE A 789 -36.48 7.87 12.03
CA PHE A 789 -35.45 6.90 12.41
C PHE A 789 -34.06 7.54 12.37
N SER A 790 -33.68 8.09 11.22
CA SER A 790 -32.36 8.72 11.03
C SER A 790 -32.14 9.89 11.99
N TRP A 791 -33.16 10.75 12.16
CA TRP A 791 -33.12 11.87 13.10
C TRP A 791 -32.89 11.41 14.53
N LYS A 792 -33.66 10.43 15.01
CA LYS A 792 -33.58 9.93 16.39
C LYS A 792 -32.28 9.16 16.65
N LEU A 793 -31.80 8.39 15.68
CA LEU A 793 -30.53 7.67 15.78
C LEU A 793 -29.35 8.65 15.96
N GLN A 794 -29.31 9.75 15.20
CA GLN A 794 -28.29 10.79 15.35
C GLN A 794 -28.34 11.46 16.74
N LEU A 795 -29.53 11.72 17.27
CA LEU A 795 -29.69 12.29 18.61
C LEU A 795 -29.13 11.38 19.70
N LEU A 796 -29.45 10.08 19.65
CA LEU A 796 -28.96 9.10 20.63
C LEU A 796 -27.43 8.94 20.55
N VAL A 797 -26.88 8.87 19.34
CA VAL A 797 -25.43 8.81 19.13
C VAL A 797 -24.73 10.05 19.72
N HIS A 798 -25.29 11.25 19.55
CA HIS A 798 -24.73 12.46 20.14
C HIS A 798 -24.80 12.46 21.68
N GLN A 799 -25.94 12.07 22.25
CA GLN A 799 -26.14 12.00 23.71
C GLN A 799 -25.19 11.01 24.40
N SER A 800 -24.75 9.97 23.69
CA SER A 800 -23.84 8.94 24.20
C SER A 800 -22.35 9.33 24.17
N ARG A 801 -21.98 10.48 23.58
CA ARG A 801 -20.57 10.94 23.56
C ARG A 801 -20.16 11.45 24.94
N PRO A 802 -19.04 10.98 25.51
CA PRO A 802 -18.58 11.44 26.82
C PRO A 802 -18.26 12.94 26.75
N ALA A 803 -18.80 13.72 27.70
CA ALA A 803 -18.52 15.15 27.86
C ALA A 803 -17.08 15.38 28.37
N GLN A 804 -16.07 15.09 27.56
CA GLN A 804 -14.67 15.44 27.83
C GLN A 804 -13.90 15.70 26.54
N ALA A 805 -13.80 16.98 26.17
CA ALA A 805 -12.70 17.53 25.37
C ALA A 805 -12.54 19.05 25.50
N ASP A 806 -13.46 19.79 26.13
CA ASP A 806 -13.23 21.20 26.50
C ASP A 806 -13.28 21.33 28.02
N GLY A 807 -12.09 21.42 28.63
CA GLY A 807 -11.94 21.66 30.06
C GLY A 807 -12.38 23.08 30.42
N ILE A 808 -13.65 23.26 30.75
CA ILE A 808 -14.11 24.37 31.59
C ILE A 808 -15.08 23.79 32.63
N SER A 809 -14.68 23.95 33.89
CA SER A 809 -15.40 23.60 35.10
C SER A 809 -16.84 24.12 35.12
N GLU A 810 -17.80 23.22 35.29
CA GLU A 810 -19.15 23.54 35.74
C GLU A 810 -19.10 24.00 37.20
N ASP A 811 -18.99 25.31 37.39
CA ASP A 811 -19.42 26.01 38.61
C ASP A 811 -19.88 27.42 38.20
N SER A 812 -21.07 27.50 37.59
CA SER A 812 -21.89 28.71 37.63
C SER A 812 -23.35 28.37 37.33
N SER A 813 -24.17 28.54 38.35
CA SER A 813 -25.63 28.46 38.30
C SER A 813 -26.21 29.70 37.61
N ASP A 814 -25.99 29.83 36.29
CA ASP A 814 -26.69 30.76 35.39
C ASP A 814 -26.42 30.35 33.92
N SER A 815 -27.18 29.39 33.37
CA SER A 815 -27.09 29.00 31.95
C SER A 815 -28.46 28.86 31.29
N HIS A 816 -29.04 30.00 30.89
CA HIS A 816 -29.96 30.01 29.75
C HIS A 816 -29.11 30.08 28.46
N ASN A 817 -29.35 29.15 27.52
CA ASN A 817 -28.70 28.95 26.21
C ASN A 817 -27.32 28.25 26.18
N SER A 818 -27.28 26.95 26.42
CA SER A 818 -26.33 26.07 25.72
C SER A 818 -26.98 25.55 24.43
N ASP A 819 -26.28 25.63 23.30
CA ASP A 819 -26.72 25.15 21.98
C ASP A 819 -27.12 23.66 22.06
N ALA A 820 -28.43 23.39 22.03
CA ALA A 820 -28.93 22.02 21.95
C ALA A 820 -28.52 21.42 20.59
N PHE A 821 -27.91 20.23 20.60
CA PHE A 821 -27.51 19.54 19.38
C PHE A 821 -28.69 19.37 18.41
N VAL A 822 -28.44 19.68 17.14
CA VAL A 822 -29.42 19.55 16.05
C VAL A 822 -28.88 18.55 15.03
N SER A 823 -29.66 17.49 14.79
CA SER A 823 -29.38 16.50 13.75
C SER A 823 -29.32 17.15 12.37
N GLU A 824 -28.32 16.78 11.57
CA GLU A 824 -28.17 17.23 10.19
C GLU A 824 -28.68 16.14 9.25
N MET A 825 -29.77 16.43 8.54
CA MET A 825 -30.45 15.49 7.67
C MET A 825 -29.91 15.59 6.26
N SER A 826 -29.57 14.42 5.69
CA SER A 826 -29.06 14.38 4.32
C SER A 826 -30.21 14.58 3.33
N TRP A 827 -29.86 14.90 2.08
CA TRP A 827 -30.84 15.02 1.00
C TRP A 827 -31.64 13.73 0.77
N ARG A 828 -31.13 12.56 1.18
CA ARG A 828 -31.89 11.31 1.17
C ARG A 828 -33.11 11.38 2.07
N GLU A 829 -32.92 11.68 3.36
CA GLU A 829 -34.03 11.79 4.32
C GLU A 829 -34.99 12.91 3.91
N ILE A 830 -34.47 14.06 3.50
CA ILE A 830 -35.28 15.21 3.05
C ILE A 830 -36.16 14.82 1.85
N THR A 831 -35.63 14.10 0.86
CA THR A 831 -36.38 13.72 -0.34
C THR A 831 -37.47 12.69 0.00
N PHE A 832 -37.20 11.73 0.89
CA PHE A 832 -38.23 10.81 1.36
C PHE A 832 -39.33 11.51 2.16
N ALA A 833 -38.98 12.48 3.02
CA ALA A 833 -39.97 13.30 3.72
C ALA A 833 -40.78 14.17 2.75
N TYR A 834 -40.19 14.66 1.66
CA TYR A 834 -40.89 15.45 0.64
C TYR A 834 -41.97 14.62 -0.07
N HIS A 835 -41.70 13.35 -0.35
CA HIS A 835 -42.66 12.44 -0.97
C HIS A 835 -43.60 11.74 0.02
N SER A 836 -43.47 12.00 1.31
CA SER A 836 -44.34 11.47 2.36
C SER A 836 -45.74 12.10 2.33
N THR A 837 -46.75 11.28 2.61
CA THR A 837 -48.14 11.67 2.86
C THR A 837 -48.40 12.12 4.31
N SER A 838 -47.46 11.89 5.22
CA SER A 838 -47.58 12.13 6.67
C SER A 838 -46.67 13.25 7.19
N GLN A 839 -46.48 14.31 6.38
CA GLN A 839 -45.60 15.44 6.69
C GLN A 839 -45.99 16.24 7.94
N GLN A 840 -47.29 16.48 8.16
CA GLN A 840 -47.75 17.31 9.28
C GLN A 840 -47.48 16.64 10.65
N PRO A 841 -47.84 15.36 10.87
CA PRO A 841 -47.46 14.68 12.12
C PRO A 841 -45.95 14.61 12.34
N LEU A 842 -45.15 14.41 11.28
CA LEU A 842 -43.69 14.45 11.37
C LEU A 842 -43.18 15.82 11.83
N LEU A 843 -43.73 16.89 11.24
CA LEU A 843 -43.42 18.27 11.62
C LEU A 843 -43.70 18.49 13.11
N ASP A 844 -44.91 18.14 13.58
CA ASP A 844 -45.32 18.36 14.96
C ASP A 844 -44.35 17.71 15.98
N ILE A 845 -43.84 16.51 15.68
CA ILE A 845 -42.84 15.82 16.51
C ILE A 845 -41.53 16.62 16.58
N LEU A 846 -41.03 17.08 15.44
CA LEU A 846 -39.76 17.83 15.37
C LEU A 846 -39.87 19.19 16.05
N ILE A 847 -40.97 19.92 15.84
CA ILE A 847 -41.20 21.22 16.48
C ILE A 847 -41.29 21.07 18.00
N LEU A 848 -42.00 20.04 18.47
CA LEU A 848 -42.18 19.78 19.89
C LEU A 848 -40.84 19.46 20.58
N HIS A 849 -39.94 18.73 19.92
CA HIS A 849 -38.60 18.44 20.44
C HIS A 849 -37.77 19.71 20.72
N HIS A 850 -38.00 20.79 19.97
CA HIS A 850 -37.32 22.07 20.14
C HIS A 850 -38.16 23.10 20.93
N ASP A 851 -39.09 22.65 21.79
CA ASP A 851 -39.94 23.52 22.62
C ASP A 851 -40.70 24.61 21.84
N ASN A 852 -41.05 24.34 20.58
CA ASN A 852 -41.63 25.31 19.64
C ASN A 852 -40.72 26.53 19.35
N ARG A 853 -39.41 26.44 19.60
CA ARG A 853 -38.41 27.50 19.34
C ARG A 853 -37.52 27.14 18.16
N ILE A 854 -38.07 27.17 16.96
CA ILE A 854 -37.31 26.88 15.74
C ILE A 854 -36.56 28.14 15.29
N THR A 855 -35.26 27.99 15.09
CA THR A 855 -34.39 28.97 14.39
C THR A 855 -34.19 28.53 12.94
N TRP A 856 -33.69 29.43 12.10
CA TRP A 856 -33.33 29.06 10.72
C TRP A 856 -32.26 27.97 10.68
N ASP A 857 -31.27 27.99 11.57
CA ASP A 857 -30.25 26.96 11.63
C ASP A 857 -30.86 25.58 11.90
N ILE A 858 -31.80 25.48 12.84
CA ILE A 858 -32.55 24.24 13.12
C ILE A 858 -33.34 23.79 11.89
N ALA A 859 -34.12 24.70 11.30
CA ALA A 859 -34.95 24.38 10.14
C ALA A 859 -34.14 23.98 8.91
N ARG A 860 -32.96 24.57 8.73
CA ARG A 860 -32.00 24.25 7.66
C ARG A 860 -31.39 22.86 7.85
N ARG A 861 -30.88 22.55 9.04
CA ARG A 861 -30.29 21.23 9.35
C ARG A 861 -31.32 20.10 9.26
N LEU A 862 -32.57 20.36 9.63
CA LEU A 862 -33.69 19.43 9.48
C LEU A 862 -34.33 19.48 8.07
N GLY A 863 -33.90 20.40 7.20
CA GLY A 863 -34.49 20.56 5.86
C GLY A 863 -36.00 20.82 5.84
N ILE A 864 -36.60 21.33 6.93
CA ILE A 864 -38.06 21.51 7.08
C ILE A 864 -38.64 22.32 5.92
N MET A 865 -37.94 23.39 5.54
CA MET A 865 -38.38 24.28 4.46
C MET A 865 -38.19 23.68 3.06
N SER A 866 -37.54 22.52 2.95
CA SER A 866 -37.29 21.80 1.70
C SER A 866 -38.29 20.66 1.49
N TRP A 867 -38.64 19.90 2.54
CA TRP A 867 -39.55 18.77 2.41
C TRP A 867 -41.03 19.10 2.63
N LEU A 868 -41.36 20.15 3.38
CA LEU A 868 -42.76 20.51 3.63
C LEU A 868 -43.42 21.06 2.36
N THR A 869 -44.55 20.47 1.95
CA THR A 869 -45.29 20.89 0.74
C THR A 869 -46.54 21.72 1.05
N ASP A 870 -47.11 21.61 2.25
CA ASP A 870 -48.27 22.42 2.62
C ASP A 870 -47.87 23.89 2.81
N ARG A 871 -48.48 24.77 2.00
CA ARG A 871 -48.23 26.21 2.02
C ARG A 871 -48.62 26.84 3.35
N GLU A 872 -49.71 26.40 3.99
CA GLU A 872 -50.13 26.98 5.27
C GLU A 872 -49.16 26.62 6.39
N ALA A 873 -48.76 25.35 6.48
CA ALA A 873 -47.74 24.91 7.43
C ALA A 873 -46.40 25.62 7.22
N LEU A 874 -45.92 25.76 5.97
CA LEU A 874 -44.71 26.53 5.63
C LEU A 874 -44.77 27.98 6.15
N LEU A 875 -45.88 28.68 5.93
CA LEU A 875 -46.08 30.05 6.41
C LEU A 875 -46.04 30.12 7.94
N ARG A 876 -46.67 29.16 8.63
CA ARG A 876 -46.70 29.11 10.11
C ARG A 876 -45.31 28.87 10.69
N VAL A 877 -44.57 27.89 10.19
CA VAL A 877 -43.20 27.57 10.65
C VAL A 877 -42.27 28.76 10.40
N PHE A 878 -42.35 29.37 9.23
CA PHE A 878 -41.50 30.52 8.90
C PHE A 878 -41.84 31.77 9.71
N GLU A 879 -43.11 31.96 10.07
CA GLU A 879 -43.51 33.01 11.01
C GLU A 879 -43.02 32.75 12.44
N GLN A 880 -43.02 31.50 12.90
CA GLN A 880 -42.41 31.14 14.19
C GLN A 880 -40.92 31.48 14.18
N MET A 881 -40.19 31.14 13.11
CA MET A 881 -38.79 31.53 12.95
C MET A 881 -38.60 33.05 12.97
N ALA A 882 -39.50 33.83 12.35
CA ALA A 882 -39.48 35.29 12.40
C ALA A 882 -39.61 35.82 13.83
N GLN A 883 -40.50 35.22 14.63
CA GLN A 883 -40.70 35.58 16.03
C GLN A 883 -39.50 35.20 16.90
N THR A 884 -38.91 34.03 16.67
CA THR A 884 -37.69 33.58 17.35
C THR A 884 -36.51 34.49 17.00
N ALA A 885 -36.34 34.84 15.72
CA ALA A 885 -35.30 35.74 15.24
C ALA A 885 -35.42 37.16 15.82
N TYR A 886 -36.65 37.68 15.97
CA TYR A 886 -36.88 38.96 16.63
C TYR A 886 -36.42 38.94 18.10
N ARG A 887 -36.68 37.83 18.81
CA ARG A 887 -36.36 37.64 20.23
C ARG A 887 -34.94 37.12 20.47
N SER A 888 -34.14 36.92 19.42
CA SER A 888 -32.77 36.37 19.52
C SER A 888 -31.78 37.30 20.22
N SER A 889 -32.04 38.61 20.21
CA SER A 889 -31.26 39.62 20.92
C SER A 889 -32.03 40.19 22.10
N GLN A 890 -31.32 40.64 23.13
CA GLN A 890 -31.91 41.36 24.25
C GLN A 890 -31.24 42.74 24.37
N PRO A 891 -31.95 43.84 24.07
CA PRO A 891 -33.38 43.92 23.68
C PRO A 891 -33.66 43.39 22.24
N PRO A 892 -34.90 42.96 21.94
CA PRO A 892 -35.29 42.38 20.64
C PRO A 892 -35.00 43.28 19.42
N ASP A 893 -34.36 42.75 18.37
CA ASP A 893 -33.99 43.54 17.19
C ASP A 893 -34.91 43.27 15.98
N PRO A 894 -35.70 44.26 15.51
CA PRO A 894 -36.50 44.12 14.30
C PRO A 894 -35.70 43.84 13.02
N VAL A 895 -34.40 44.17 12.97
CA VAL A 895 -33.53 43.89 11.82
C VAL A 895 -33.44 42.39 11.56
N ASN A 896 -33.29 41.59 12.62
CA ASN A 896 -33.12 40.13 12.53
C ASN A 896 -34.37 39.43 11.98
N ALA A 897 -35.56 39.99 12.22
CA ALA A 897 -36.83 39.46 11.71
C ALA A 897 -37.29 40.08 10.37
N ALA A 898 -36.57 41.08 9.86
CA ALA A 898 -37.01 41.88 8.71
C ALA A 898 -37.19 41.06 7.43
N VAL A 899 -36.20 40.22 7.10
CA VAL A 899 -36.26 39.36 5.90
C VAL A 899 -37.39 38.34 6.01
N TYR A 900 -37.63 37.79 7.20
CA TYR A 900 -38.66 36.79 7.42
C TYR A 900 -40.07 37.35 7.24
N TYR A 901 -40.39 38.46 7.91
CA TYR A 901 -41.72 39.07 7.79
C TYR A 901 -41.99 39.63 6.39
N LEU A 902 -40.97 40.13 5.69
CA LEU A 902 -41.14 40.62 4.33
C LEU A 902 -41.29 39.49 3.32
N ALA A 903 -40.63 38.34 3.51
CA ALA A 903 -40.88 37.14 2.71
C ALA A 903 -42.33 36.64 2.86
N LEU A 904 -42.97 36.87 4.03
CA LEU A 904 -44.38 36.55 4.30
C LEU A 904 -45.38 37.64 3.86
N HIS A 905 -44.93 38.70 3.16
CA HIS A 905 -45.74 39.88 2.84
C HIS A 905 -46.31 40.63 4.07
N LYS A 906 -45.75 40.42 5.27
CA LYS A 906 -46.19 40.99 6.55
C LYS A 906 -45.47 42.30 6.92
N LYS A 907 -45.43 43.25 5.97
CA LYS A 907 -44.81 44.58 6.17
C LYS A 907 -45.39 45.34 7.38
N GLN A 908 -46.70 45.24 7.62
CA GLN A 908 -47.36 45.95 8.73
C GLN A 908 -46.91 45.43 10.10
N THR A 909 -46.67 44.12 10.23
CA THR A 909 -46.10 43.52 11.43
C THR A 909 -44.69 44.06 11.68
N LEU A 910 -43.85 44.10 10.64
CA LEU A 910 -42.50 44.66 10.74
C LEU A 910 -42.52 46.15 11.14
N LEU A 911 -43.42 46.95 10.55
CA LEU A 911 -43.61 48.36 10.93
C LEU A 911 -44.01 48.51 12.40
N ALA A 912 -44.85 47.62 12.93
CA ALA A 912 -45.23 47.62 14.34
C ALA A 912 -44.04 47.30 15.26
N LEU A 913 -43.20 46.32 14.91
CA LEU A 913 -41.98 45.99 15.67
C LEU A 913 -41.01 47.18 15.70
N TRP A 914 -40.81 47.87 14.57
CA TRP A 914 -40.00 49.09 14.51
C TRP A 914 -40.58 50.25 15.33
N ARG A 915 -41.91 50.33 15.54
CA ARG A 915 -42.49 51.34 16.46
C ARG A 915 -42.14 51.06 17.92
N ILE A 916 -41.93 49.80 18.28
CA ILE A 916 -41.64 49.35 19.66
C ILE A 916 -40.14 49.49 19.98
N ALA A 917 -39.27 49.28 19.00
CA ALA A 917 -37.80 49.34 19.15
C ALA A 917 -37.23 50.76 19.31
N THR A 918 -37.71 51.51 20.31
CA THR A 918 -37.34 52.91 20.58
C THR A 918 -35.86 53.10 20.92
N TRP A 919 -35.17 52.03 21.34
CA TRP A 919 -33.73 51.99 21.62
C TRP A 919 -32.87 51.88 20.35
N HIS A 920 -33.41 51.42 19.22
CA HIS A 920 -32.62 51.15 18.03
C HIS A 920 -32.34 52.45 17.25
N ARG A 921 -31.06 52.72 16.95
CA ARG A 921 -30.61 53.97 16.28
C ARG A 921 -31.33 54.25 14.95
N GLU A 922 -31.62 53.21 14.19
CA GLU A 922 -32.28 53.30 12.87
C GLU A 922 -33.82 53.40 12.95
N GLN A 923 -34.40 53.46 14.16
CA GLN A 923 -35.84 53.37 14.36
C GLN A 923 -36.64 54.43 13.60
N ARG A 924 -36.28 55.71 13.76
CA ARG A 924 -37.03 56.83 13.16
C ARG A 924 -36.95 56.81 11.64
N SER A 925 -35.78 56.53 11.09
CA SER A 925 -35.55 56.45 9.64
C SER A 925 -36.30 55.27 9.02
N THR A 926 -36.20 54.08 9.61
CA THR A 926 -36.82 52.86 9.08
C THR A 926 -38.34 52.89 9.24
N THR A 927 -38.86 53.41 10.35
CA THR A 927 -40.32 53.58 10.55
C THR A 927 -40.92 54.56 9.54
N ASN A 928 -40.26 55.70 9.29
CA ASN A 928 -40.72 56.66 8.28
C ASN A 928 -40.63 56.09 6.86
N PHE A 929 -39.62 55.27 6.58
CA PHE A 929 -39.49 54.60 5.31
C PHE A 929 -40.58 53.54 5.10
N LEU A 930 -40.83 52.69 6.09
CA LEU A 930 -41.85 51.64 6.05
C LEU A 930 -43.29 52.20 6.02
N LYS A 931 -43.54 53.45 6.42
CA LYS A 931 -44.86 54.09 6.24
C LYS A 931 -45.23 54.36 4.77
N LYS A 932 -44.24 54.45 3.88
CA LYS A 932 -44.47 54.70 2.45
C LYS A 932 -45.25 53.56 1.80
N ASP A 933 -46.02 53.87 0.76
CA ASP A 933 -46.68 52.86 -0.06
C ASP A 933 -45.71 52.28 -1.10
N PHE A 934 -45.34 51.00 -0.95
CA PHE A 934 -44.44 50.29 -1.87
C PHE A 934 -45.19 49.67 -3.06
N GLY A 935 -46.49 49.95 -3.22
CA GLY A 935 -47.17 49.80 -4.50
C GLY A 935 -46.65 50.80 -5.56
N GLN A 936 -46.14 51.95 -5.11
CA GLN A 936 -45.66 53.03 -5.99
C GLN A 936 -44.22 52.79 -6.49
N PRO A 937 -43.92 53.08 -7.78
CA PRO A 937 -42.61 52.81 -8.38
C PRO A 937 -41.47 53.62 -7.74
N GLU A 938 -41.75 54.84 -7.27
CA GLU A 938 -40.77 55.69 -6.58
C GLU A 938 -40.29 55.09 -5.26
N ALA A 939 -41.22 54.53 -4.47
CA ALA A 939 -40.92 53.89 -3.20
C ALA A 939 -40.13 52.59 -3.39
N ARG A 940 -40.47 51.81 -4.44
CA ARG A 940 -39.70 50.59 -4.83
C ARG A 940 -38.28 50.93 -5.27
N THR A 941 -38.12 51.97 -6.09
CA THR A 941 -36.79 52.43 -6.53
C THR A 941 -35.94 52.90 -5.34
N ALA A 942 -36.55 53.60 -4.38
CA ALA A 942 -35.88 53.98 -3.14
C ALA A 942 -35.49 52.76 -2.29
N ALA A 943 -36.34 51.73 -2.20
CA ALA A 943 -36.02 50.49 -1.49
C ALA A 943 -34.87 49.74 -2.17
N LYS A 944 -34.86 49.65 -3.50
CA LYS A 944 -33.79 49.03 -4.28
C LYS A 944 -32.44 49.75 -4.11
N LYS A 945 -32.44 51.09 -4.14
CA LYS A 945 -31.22 51.89 -3.83
C LYS A 945 -30.70 51.64 -2.41
N ASN A 946 -31.61 51.57 -1.43
CA ASN A 946 -31.24 51.25 -0.06
C ASN A 946 -30.70 49.83 0.08
N ALA A 947 -31.25 48.86 -0.67
CA ALA A 947 -30.75 47.49 -0.69
C ALA A 947 -29.29 47.44 -1.19
N TYR A 948 -28.95 48.08 -2.32
CA TYR A 948 -27.57 48.16 -2.80
C TYR A 948 -26.63 48.90 -1.82
N ALA A 949 -27.11 49.95 -1.13
CA ALA A 949 -26.33 50.62 -0.11
C ALA A 949 -26.05 49.71 1.11
N LEU A 950 -27.01 48.86 1.49
CA LEU A 950 -26.83 47.86 2.56
C LEU A 950 -25.89 46.72 2.14
N MET A 951 -25.88 46.33 0.86
CA MET A 951 -24.86 45.42 0.33
C MET A 951 -23.46 46.00 0.44
N GLY A 952 -23.27 47.29 0.13
CA GLY A 952 -21.99 47.99 0.33
C GLY A 952 -21.53 48.02 1.79
N LYS A 953 -22.46 47.92 2.75
CA LYS A 953 -22.19 47.80 4.19
C LYS A 953 -22.10 46.35 4.69
N ARG A 954 -22.10 45.36 3.79
CA ARG A 954 -22.08 43.92 4.10
C ARG A 954 -23.24 43.42 4.97
N ARG A 955 -24.38 44.12 4.99
CA ARG A 955 -25.59 43.70 5.71
C ARG A 955 -26.54 42.93 4.79
N PHE A 956 -26.11 41.76 4.33
CA PHE A 956 -26.74 41.03 3.21
C PHE A 956 -28.18 40.56 3.49
N HIS A 957 -28.45 39.97 4.65
CA HIS A 957 -29.81 39.56 5.04
C HIS A 957 -30.79 40.75 5.06
N TYR A 958 -30.34 41.90 5.56
CA TYR A 958 -31.14 43.11 5.59
C TYR A 958 -31.29 43.74 4.20
N ALA A 959 -30.25 43.67 3.35
CA ALA A 959 -30.36 44.07 1.95
C ALA A 959 -31.40 43.23 1.19
N ALA A 960 -31.41 41.90 1.37
CA ALA A 960 -32.41 41.01 0.82
C ALA A 960 -33.84 41.40 1.26
N ALA A 961 -34.01 41.76 2.54
CA ALA A 961 -35.28 42.29 3.06
C ALA A 961 -35.75 43.55 2.29
N PHE A 962 -34.83 44.47 1.97
CA PHE A 962 -35.15 45.68 1.19
C PHE A 962 -35.42 45.40 -0.30
N PHE A 963 -34.80 44.38 -0.90
CA PHE A 963 -35.16 43.90 -2.23
C PHE A 963 -36.58 43.31 -2.25
N LEU A 964 -36.95 42.51 -1.23
CA LEU A 964 -38.33 42.03 -1.06
C LEU A 964 -39.33 43.18 -0.87
N LEU A 965 -38.94 44.24 -0.15
CA LEU A 965 -39.77 45.44 0.00
C LEU A 965 -39.93 46.21 -1.32
N ALA A 966 -38.94 46.14 -2.21
CA ALA A 966 -38.99 46.70 -3.56
C ALA A 966 -39.79 45.84 -4.56
N ASN A 967 -40.32 44.69 -4.12
CA ASN A 967 -40.95 43.67 -4.96
C ASN A 967 -39.98 43.08 -6.01
N ASP A 968 -38.72 42.91 -5.60
CA ASP A 968 -37.64 42.33 -6.41
C ASP A 968 -37.11 41.06 -5.75
N ALA A 969 -37.89 39.98 -5.86
CA ALA A 969 -37.54 38.70 -5.25
C ALA A 969 -36.32 38.03 -5.91
N ALA A 970 -36.04 38.31 -7.19
CA ALA A 970 -34.91 37.76 -7.90
C ALA A 970 -33.58 38.27 -7.32
N ASP A 971 -33.43 39.59 -7.19
CA ASP A 971 -32.23 40.17 -6.57
C ASP A 971 -32.12 39.76 -5.09
N ALA A 972 -33.24 39.66 -4.36
CA ALA A 972 -33.23 39.15 -2.98
C ALA A 972 -32.66 37.71 -2.89
N CYS A 973 -33.16 36.78 -3.71
CA CYS A 973 -32.70 35.40 -3.72
C CYS A 973 -31.25 35.28 -4.19
N ASN A 974 -30.81 36.09 -5.15
CA ASN A 974 -29.41 36.14 -5.60
C ASN A 974 -28.46 36.60 -4.48
N VAL A 975 -28.88 37.57 -3.66
CA VAL A 975 -28.09 38.01 -2.49
C VAL A 975 -28.02 36.90 -1.44
N LEU A 976 -29.13 36.22 -1.15
CA LEU A 976 -29.15 35.13 -0.19
C LEU A 976 -28.32 33.93 -0.65
N ALA A 977 -28.49 33.48 -1.89
CA ALA A 977 -27.74 32.34 -2.44
C ALA A 977 -26.26 32.67 -2.69
N GLY A 978 -25.94 33.90 -3.09
CA GLY A 978 -24.58 34.29 -3.49
C GLY A 978 -23.74 34.94 -2.40
N GLN A 979 -24.30 35.90 -1.66
CA GLN A 979 -23.55 36.71 -0.68
C GLN A 979 -23.71 36.17 0.75
N CYS A 980 -24.85 35.57 1.09
CA CYS A 980 -25.03 34.86 2.36
C CYS A 980 -24.60 33.39 2.27
N ASP A 981 -24.32 32.88 1.07
CA ASP A 981 -24.02 31.46 0.79
C ASP A 981 -25.07 30.50 1.39
N ASP A 982 -26.34 30.93 1.37
CA ASP A 982 -27.46 30.15 1.90
C ASP A 982 -28.53 29.94 0.82
N VAL A 983 -28.24 28.96 -0.03
CA VAL A 983 -29.14 28.56 -1.13
C VAL A 983 -30.46 28.00 -0.59
N GLN A 984 -30.44 27.26 0.53
CA GLN A 984 -31.68 26.73 1.13
C GLN A 984 -32.58 27.86 1.63
N PHE A 985 -32.01 28.93 2.20
CA PHE A 985 -32.77 30.10 2.64
C PHE A 985 -33.34 30.87 1.44
N ALA A 986 -32.55 31.03 0.38
CA ALA A 986 -33.01 31.63 -0.87
C ALA A 986 -34.21 30.86 -1.46
N VAL A 987 -34.15 29.52 -1.46
CA VAL A 987 -35.27 28.66 -1.90
C VAL A 987 -36.47 28.85 -0.99
N ALA A 988 -36.31 28.82 0.34
CA ALA A 988 -37.42 29.04 1.27
C ALA A 988 -38.11 30.40 1.03
N VAL A 989 -37.33 31.47 0.85
CA VAL A 989 -37.84 32.82 0.55
C VAL A 989 -38.56 32.85 -0.80
N ALA A 990 -38.03 32.22 -1.84
CA ALA A 990 -38.67 32.13 -3.16
C ALA A 990 -40.03 31.40 -3.08
N ARG A 991 -40.07 30.24 -2.41
CA ARG A 991 -41.29 29.44 -2.17
C ARG A 991 -42.37 30.24 -1.43
N LEU A 992 -41.98 30.97 -0.37
CA LEU A 992 -42.92 31.74 0.46
C LEU A 992 -43.41 33.02 -0.23
N TYR A 993 -42.49 33.81 -0.79
CA TYR A 993 -42.79 35.13 -1.35
C TYR A 993 -43.45 35.04 -2.73
N CYS A 994 -42.95 34.14 -3.60
CA CYS A 994 -43.41 34.01 -4.99
C CYS A 994 -44.29 32.78 -5.23
N GLY A 995 -44.11 31.70 -4.47
CA GLY A 995 -44.77 30.41 -4.68
C GLY A 995 -43.90 29.38 -5.41
N ASP A 996 -44.25 28.09 -5.26
CA ASP A 996 -43.49 26.95 -5.80
C ASP A 996 -43.48 26.90 -7.34
N GLY A 997 -44.49 27.49 -8.00
CA GLY A 997 -44.56 27.60 -9.48
C GLY A 997 -43.97 28.90 -10.05
N SER A 998 -43.16 29.65 -9.29
CA SER A 998 -42.66 30.96 -9.73
C SER A 998 -41.41 30.89 -10.61
N ASP A 999 -41.30 31.81 -11.57
CA ASP A 999 -40.12 31.95 -12.43
C ASP A 999 -38.82 32.19 -11.64
N VAL A 1000 -38.92 32.85 -10.47
CA VAL A 1000 -37.77 33.13 -9.60
C VAL A 1000 -37.23 31.83 -9.00
N LEU A 1001 -38.11 30.97 -8.48
CA LEU A 1001 -37.70 29.67 -7.96
C LEU A 1001 -37.20 28.76 -9.08
N HIS A 1002 -37.88 28.74 -10.23
CA HIS A 1002 -37.44 27.96 -11.39
C HIS A 1002 -36.02 28.31 -11.82
N LYS A 1003 -35.71 29.60 -12.00
CA LYS A 1003 -34.35 30.05 -12.36
C LYS A 1003 -33.33 29.70 -11.29
N LEU A 1004 -33.66 29.88 -10.01
CA LEU A 1004 -32.75 29.53 -8.91
C LEU A 1004 -32.40 28.03 -8.94
N LEU A 1005 -33.39 27.15 -9.14
CA LEU A 1005 -33.17 25.71 -9.19
C LEU A 1005 -32.42 25.27 -10.46
N VAL A 1006 -32.83 25.75 -11.64
CA VAL A 1006 -32.28 25.30 -12.94
C VAL A 1006 -30.91 25.91 -13.22
N ASP A 1007 -30.70 27.19 -12.92
CA ASP A 1007 -29.46 27.89 -13.29
C ASP A 1007 -28.35 27.69 -12.25
N ARG A 1008 -28.68 27.29 -11.02
CA ARG A 1008 -27.72 27.14 -9.91
C ARG A 1008 -27.77 25.76 -9.24
N VAL A 1009 -28.90 25.39 -8.64
CA VAL A 1009 -28.96 24.18 -7.77
C VAL A 1009 -28.74 22.87 -8.54
N ILE A 1010 -29.42 22.67 -9.68
CA ILE A 1010 -29.30 21.44 -10.47
C ILE A 1010 -27.89 21.27 -11.04
N PRO A 1011 -27.26 22.28 -11.67
CA PRO A 1011 -25.87 22.19 -12.12
C PRO A 1011 -24.89 21.83 -10.98
N ASP A 1012 -24.98 22.53 -9.85
CA ASP A 1012 -24.13 22.29 -8.68
C ASP A 1012 -24.34 20.86 -8.12
N ALA A 1013 -25.60 20.41 -8.06
CA ALA A 1013 -25.94 19.07 -7.59
C ALA A 1013 -25.44 17.97 -8.54
N LYS A 1014 -25.54 18.16 -9.87
CA LYS A 1014 -25.01 17.23 -10.87
C LYS A 1014 -23.50 17.16 -10.83
N GLN A 1015 -22.80 18.30 -10.69
CA GLN A 1015 -21.35 18.34 -10.54
C GLN A 1015 -20.88 17.63 -9.26
N GLY A 1016 -21.64 17.75 -8.17
CA GLY A 1016 -21.37 17.06 -6.90
C GLY A 1016 -21.82 15.60 -6.84
N GLY A 1017 -22.51 15.08 -7.87
CA GLY A 1017 -23.08 13.73 -7.87
C GLY A 1017 -24.23 13.51 -6.89
N ASN A 1018 -24.95 14.58 -6.49
CA ASN A 1018 -26.06 14.49 -5.53
C ASN A 1018 -27.39 14.22 -6.25
N ARG A 1019 -27.66 12.95 -6.55
CA ARG A 1019 -28.89 12.49 -7.22
C ARG A 1019 -30.17 12.81 -6.44
N TRP A 1020 -30.11 12.78 -5.11
CA TRP A 1020 -31.25 13.10 -4.24
C TRP A 1020 -31.71 14.54 -4.42
N LEU A 1021 -30.76 15.48 -4.40
CA LEU A 1021 -31.04 16.90 -4.61
C LEU A 1021 -31.57 17.18 -6.04
N VAL A 1022 -31.01 16.52 -7.05
CA VAL A 1022 -31.49 16.65 -8.45
C VAL A 1022 -32.94 16.15 -8.56
N SER A 1023 -33.23 14.96 -8.01
CA SER A 1023 -34.58 14.40 -7.97
C SER A 1023 -35.55 15.33 -7.23
N TRP A 1024 -35.16 15.87 -6.07
CA TRP A 1024 -35.97 16.82 -5.32
C TRP A 1024 -36.25 18.11 -6.11
N CYS A 1025 -35.25 18.68 -6.79
CA CYS A 1025 -35.44 19.87 -7.62
C CYS A 1025 -36.47 19.63 -8.73
N HIS A 1026 -36.36 18.52 -9.45
CA HIS A 1026 -37.35 18.15 -10.48
C HIS A 1026 -38.74 17.89 -9.87
N SER A 1027 -38.82 17.30 -8.68
CA SER A 1027 -40.07 17.12 -7.94
C SER A 1027 -40.74 18.44 -7.54
N VAL A 1028 -39.97 19.45 -7.12
CA VAL A 1028 -40.47 20.81 -6.82
C VAL A 1028 -40.95 21.52 -8.09
N LEU A 1029 -40.27 21.28 -9.22
CA LEU A 1029 -40.66 21.80 -10.54
C LEU A 1029 -41.82 21.03 -11.19
N HIS A 1030 -42.43 20.07 -10.49
CA HIS A 1030 -43.49 19.19 -10.99
C HIS A 1030 -43.09 18.34 -12.21
N GLN A 1031 -41.81 18.08 -12.40
CA GLN A 1031 -41.22 17.27 -13.46
C GLN A 1031 -41.05 15.82 -12.98
N THR A 1032 -42.15 15.07 -12.91
CA THR A 1032 -42.17 13.75 -12.24
C THR A 1032 -41.33 12.69 -12.96
N ARG A 1033 -41.18 12.81 -14.28
CA ARG A 1033 -40.41 11.83 -15.08
C ARG A 1033 -38.92 12.03 -14.82
N GLU A 1034 -38.47 13.27 -14.94
CA GLU A 1034 -37.08 13.70 -14.74
C GLU A 1034 -36.62 13.45 -13.31
N ALA A 1035 -37.52 13.65 -12.33
CA ALA A 1035 -37.25 13.29 -10.93
C ALA A 1035 -36.92 11.80 -10.78
N ALA A 1036 -37.75 10.91 -11.33
CA ALA A 1036 -37.49 9.46 -11.28
C ALA A 1036 -36.24 9.07 -12.10
N GLU A 1037 -36.07 9.62 -13.30
CA GLU A 1037 -34.98 9.28 -14.21
C GLU A 1037 -33.60 9.64 -13.61
N SER A 1038 -33.50 10.81 -12.95
CA SER A 1038 -32.27 11.28 -12.31
C SER A 1038 -31.72 10.35 -11.22
N LEU A 1039 -32.56 9.48 -10.65
CA LEU A 1039 -32.16 8.49 -9.63
C LEU A 1039 -31.44 7.28 -10.24
N VAL A 1040 -31.67 6.96 -11.51
CA VAL A 1040 -31.16 5.75 -12.17
C VAL A 1040 -30.13 6.03 -13.26
N GLU A 1041 -30.20 7.20 -13.92
CA GLU A 1041 -29.29 7.63 -14.99
C GLU A 1041 -27.80 7.47 -14.60
N PRO A 1042 -26.90 7.06 -15.51
CA PRO A 1042 -25.47 7.06 -15.22
C PRO A 1042 -24.96 8.50 -15.00
N MET A 1043 -24.08 8.69 -14.01
CA MET A 1043 -23.36 9.95 -13.82
C MET A 1043 -22.15 9.95 -14.76
N ASP A 1044 -22.29 10.54 -15.95
CA ASP A 1044 -21.21 10.64 -16.93
C ASP A 1044 -20.38 11.92 -16.73
N GLY A 1045 -19.06 11.81 -16.93
CA GLY A 1045 -18.14 12.96 -16.85
C GLY A 1045 -17.80 13.45 -15.44
N VAL A 1046 -18.17 12.69 -14.40
CA VAL A 1046 -17.84 12.98 -12.99
C VAL A 1046 -17.05 11.83 -12.39
N VAL A 1047 -16.06 12.14 -11.55
CA VAL A 1047 -15.32 11.15 -10.77
C VAL A 1047 -16.28 10.52 -9.76
N LYS A 1048 -16.54 9.22 -9.91
CA LYS A 1048 -17.49 8.51 -9.07
C LYS A 1048 -16.85 8.09 -7.76
N VAL A 1049 -17.53 8.43 -6.68
CA VAL A 1049 -17.25 7.98 -5.32
C VAL A 1049 -18.44 7.14 -4.88
N TRP A 1050 -18.21 5.96 -4.28
CA TRP A 1050 -19.28 4.99 -4.05
C TRP A 1050 -20.44 5.54 -3.19
N GLN A 1051 -20.19 6.51 -2.31
CA GLN A 1051 -21.22 7.19 -1.52
C GLN A 1051 -22.26 7.94 -2.36
N GLN A 1052 -21.94 8.32 -3.60
CA GLN A 1052 -22.86 9.03 -4.50
C GLN A 1052 -23.97 8.12 -5.05
N ASP A 1053 -23.73 6.81 -5.14
CA ASP A 1053 -24.67 5.81 -5.64
C ASP A 1053 -25.32 5.03 -4.48
N ASP A 1054 -26.07 5.71 -3.60
CA ASP A 1054 -26.75 5.04 -2.47
C ASP A 1054 -27.76 3.97 -2.97
N PRO A 1055 -27.68 2.71 -2.51
CA PRO A 1055 -28.65 1.67 -2.84
C PRO A 1055 -30.13 2.06 -2.58
N ALA A 1056 -30.39 2.97 -1.63
CA ALA A 1056 -31.73 3.46 -1.32
C ALA A 1056 -32.37 4.28 -2.47
N LEU A 1057 -31.58 4.78 -3.44
CA LEU A 1057 -32.09 5.49 -4.61
C LEU A 1057 -33.11 4.65 -5.40
N ILE A 1058 -32.86 3.34 -5.49
CA ILE A 1058 -33.73 2.42 -6.22
C ILE A 1058 -35.10 2.29 -5.54
N LEU A 1059 -35.17 2.47 -4.22
CA LEU A 1059 -36.42 2.43 -3.47
C LEU A 1059 -37.29 3.64 -3.79
N LEU A 1060 -36.70 4.83 -3.83
CA LEU A 1060 -37.42 6.04 -4.24
C LEU A 1060 -37.82 5.96 -5.73
N TYR A 1061 -36.93 5.48 -6.60
CA TYR A 1061 -37.26 5.26 -8.00
C TYR A 1061 -38.47 4.32 -8.15
N LYS A 1062 -38.55 3.23 -7.38
CA LYS A 1062 -39.72 2.33 -7.37
C LYS A 1062 -41.02 3.05 -7.02
N GLN A 1063 -40.97 4.05 -6.12
CA GLN A 1063 -42.13 4.86 -5.72
C GLN A 1063 -42.51 5.91 -6.75
N LEU A 1064 -41.53 6.52 -7.42
CA LEU A 1064 -41.75 7.63 -8.37
C LEU A 1064 -42.02 7.17 -9.81
N ARG A 1065 -41.48 6.01 -10.21
CA ARG A 1065 -41.56 5.52 -11.60
C ARG A 1065 -43.01 5.26 -11.99
N LYS A 1066 -43.40 5.81 -13.14
CA LYS A 1066 -44.68 5.50 -13.82
C LYS A 1066 -44.48 4.68 -15.08
N ALA A 1067 -43.27 4.71 -15.65
CA ALA A 1067 -42.86 4.00 -16.85
C ALA A 1067 -41.44 3.42 -16.64
N PRO A 1068 -41.04 2.36 -17.36
CA PRO A 1068 -39.69 1.83 -17.28
C PRO A 1068 -38.65 2.82 -17.83
N SER A 1069 -37.52 2.94 -17.12
CA SER A 1069 -36.29 3.58 -17.60
C SER A 1069 -35.38 2.55 -18.29
N GLU A 1070 -34.66 2.98 -19.32
CA GLU A 1070 -33.63 2.17 -19.97
C GLU A 1070 -32.43 1.89 -19.05
N HIS A 1071 -32.22 2.73 -18.03
CA HIS A 1071 -31.12 2.61 -17.07
C HIS A 1071 -31.47 1.77 -15.84
N GLU A 1072 -32.72 1.32 -15.71
CA GLU A 1072 -33.21 0.61 -14.53
C GLU A 1072 -32.39 -0.66 -14.22
N TYR A 1073 -32.11 -1.50 -15.23
CA TYR A 1073 -31.36 -2.73 -15.04
C TYR A 1073 -29.96 -2.48 -14.49
N ASN A 1074 -29.24 -1.52 -15.07
CA ASN A 1074 -27.89 -1.15 -14.64
C ASN A 1074 -27.90 -0.54 -13.23
N ALA A 1075 -28.93 0.26 -12.89
CA ALA A 1075 -29.07 0.81 -11.55
C ALA A 1075 -29.33 -0.28 -10.50
N VAL A 1076 -30.18 -1.26 -10.78
CA VAL A 1076 -30.44 -2.40 -9.88
C VAL A 1076 -29.17 -3.24 -9.67
N SER A 1077 -28.46 -3.56 -10.76
CA SER A 1077 -27.19 -4.31 -10.70
C SER A 1077 -26.11 -3.57 -9.89
N ARG A 1078 -26.00 -2.25 -10.10
CA ARG A 1078 -25.11 -1.37 -9.34
C ARG A 1078 -25.45 -1.38 -7.86
N SER A 1079 -26.71 -1.19 -7.50
CA SER A 1079 -27.17 -1.22 -6.10
C SER A 1079 -26.92 -2.57 -5.42
N ALA A 1080 -27.19 -3.69 -6.11
CA ALA A 1080 -26.92 -5.03 -5.58
C ALA A 1080 -25.42 -5.25 -5.35
N THR A 1081 -24.58 -4.79 -6.29
CA THR A 1081 -23.12 -4.82 -6.17
C THR A 1081 -22.62 -4.01 -4.98
N LEU A 1082 -23.13 -2.80 -4.78
CA LEU A 1082 -22.76 -1.94 -3.66
C LEU A 1082 -23.18 -2.55 -2.32
N LEU A 1083 -24.40 -3.08 -2.21
CA LEU A 1083 -24.86 -3.81 -1.02
C LEU A 1083 -23.92 -4.97 -0.69
N GLY A 1084 -23.45 -5.72 -1.69
CA GLY A 1084 -22.42 -6.75 -1.52
C GLY A 1084 -21.08 -6.19 -0.99
N ARG A 1085 -20.58 -5.07 -1.56
CA ARG A 1085 -19.33 -4.41 -1.09
C ARG A 1085 -19.45 -3.84 0.33
N MET A 1086 -20.65 -3.47 0.76
CA MET A 1086 -20.94 -3.06 2.14
C MET A 1086 -21.05 -4.25 3.11
N GLY A 1087 -20.99 -5.49 2.62
CA GLY A 1087 -21.21 -6.70 3.41
C GLY A 1087 -22.68 -6.99 3.69
N LEU A 1088 -23.63 -6.31 3.01
CA LEU A 1088 -25.08 -6.42 3.16
C LEU A 1088 -25.68 -7.41 2.15
N SER A 1089 -25.07 -8.60 2.04
CA SER A 1089 -25.42 -9.62 1.05
C SER A 1089 -26.91 -10.03 1.10
N LEU A 1090 -27.51 -10.03 2.29
CA LEU A 1090 -28.93 -10.28 2.51
C LEU A 1090 -29.83 -9.34 1.67
N LEU A 1091 -29.58 -8.04 1.76
CA LEU A 1091 -30.35 -7.02 1.03
C LEU A 1091 -30.02 -7.02 -0.47
N GLY A 1092 -28.77 -7.31 -0.82
CA GLY A 1092 -28.37 -7.47 -2.23
C GLY A 1092 -29.13 -8.63 -2.89
N MET A 1093 -29.30 -9.75 -2.19
CA MET A 1093 -30.07 -10.90 -2.66
C MET A 1093 -31.58 -10.62 -2.68
N ASP A 1094 -32.12 -9.93 -1.68
CA ASP A 1094 -33.52 -9.47 -1.68
C ASP A 1094 -33.81 -8.64 -2.94
N LEU A 1095 -32.94 -7.67 -3.21
CA LEU A 1095 -33.07 -6.78 -4.35
C LEU A 1095 -33.05 -7.56 -5.67
N THR A 1096 -32.11 -8.48 -5.87
CA THR A 1096 -32.04 -9.23 -7.14
C THR A 1096 -33.17 -10.24 -7.31
N LYS A 1097 -33.69 -10.81 -6.22
CA LYS A 1097 -34.74 -11.84 -6.24
C LYS A 1097 -36.15 -11.27 -6.34
N ASN A 1098 -36.43 -10.20 -5.62
CA ASN A 1098 -37.78 -9.64 -5.46
C ASN A 1098 -38.02 -8.35 -6.27
N TRP A 1099 -37.01 -7.84 -6.99
CA TRP A 1099 -37.21 -6.69 -7.87
C TRP A 1099 -38.04 -7.05 -9.11
N THR A 1100 -39.08 -6.27 -9.36
CA THR A 1100 -39.92 -6.39 -10.55
C THR A 1100 -39.68 -5.23 -11.50
N PHE A 1101 -39.27 -5.54 -12.73
CA PHE A 1101 -39.09 -4.54 -13.78
C PHE A 1101 -40.45 -4.06 -14.31
N ALA A 1102 -40.61 -2.76 -14.48
CA ALA A 1102 -41.82 -2.20 -15.08
C ALA A 1102 -41.92 -2.64 -16.55
N GLN A 1103 -43.09 -3.13 -16.98
CA GLN A 1103 -43.32 -3.45 -18.39
C GLN A 1103 -43.79 -2.19 -19.14
N PRO A 1104 -43.34 -1.96 -20.39
CA PRO A 1104 -43.91 -0.91 -21.21
C PRO A 1104 -45.40 -1.22 -21.48
N ASP A 1105 -46.26 -0.21 -21.40
CA ASP A 1105 -47.69 -0.37 -21.71
C ASP A 1105 -47.85 -1.04 -23.09
N PRO A 1106 -48.73 -2.04 -23.25
CA PRO A 1106 -49.00 -2.63 -24.54
C PRO A 1106 -49.56 -1.54 -25.46
N VAL A 1107 -48.83 -1.25 -26.53
CA VAL A 1107 -49.26 -0.30 -27.57
C VAL A 1107 -50.66 -0.71 -28.03
N PRO A 1108 -51.67 0.17 -27.96
CA PRO A 1108 -53.00 -0.17 -28.45
C PRO A 1108 -52.89 -0.37 -29.96
N THR A 1109 -53.00 -1.62 -30.42
CA THR A 1109 -53.13 -1.96 -31.83
C THR A 1109 -54.29 -1.18 -32.40
N ALA A 1110 -53.97 -0.21 -33.27
CA ALA A 1110 -54.94 0.53 -34.04
C ALA A 1110 -55.87 -0.46 -34.76
N ALA A 1111 -57.17 -0.24 -34.60
CA ALA A 1111 -58.20 -0.95 -35.31
C ALA A 1111 -58.01 -0.77 -36.83
N THR A 1112 -57.43 -1.76 -37.49
CA THR A 1112 -57.60 -1.94 -38.93
C THR A 1112 -58.80 -2.84 -39.16
N ASN A 1113 -59.83 -2.25 -39.75
CA ASN A 1113 -61.06 -2.91 -40.20
C ASN A 1113 -60.74 -4.14 -41.06
N GLY A 1114 -61.54 -5.18 -40.85
CA GLY A 1114 -61.22 -6.53 -41.27
C GLY A 1114 -61.30 -6.80 -42.77
N THR A 1115 -60.69 -7.93 -43.15
CA THR A 1115 -61.27 -8.89 -44.09
C THR A 1115 -60.61 -10.26 -43.88
N THR A 1116 -61.41 -11.23 -43.39
CA THR A 1116 -61.51 -12.64 -43.83
C THR A 1116 -60.22 -13.45 -44.06
N ASN A 1117 -60.01 -14.66 -43.52
CA ASN A 1117 -60.90 -15.80 -43.38
C ASN A 1117 -60.37 -16.74 -42.28
N GLY A 1118 -61.28 -17.28 -41.47
CA GLY A 1118 -60.94 -18.29 -40.47
C GLY A 1118 -60.86 -19.71 -41.05
N PHE A 1119 -60.18 -20.59 -40.32
CA PHE A 1119 -60.58 -21.99 -40.15
C PHE A 1119 -60.24 -22.47 -38.73
N HIS A 1120 -61.24 -23.11 -38.12
CA HIS A 1120 -61.34 -23.63 -36.76
C HIS A 1120 -60.40 -24.84 -36.50
N GLY A 1121 -60.02 -25.08 -35.23
CA GLY A 1121 -59.40 -26.36 -34.84
C GLY A 1121 -58.94 -26.45 -33.38
N SER A 1122 -59.91 -26.55 -32.48
CA SER A 1122 -59.87 -26.79 -31.03
C SER A 1122 -58.97 -27.92 -30.44
N LEU A 1123 -58.43 -27.63 -29.23
CA LEU A 1123 -58.25 -28.50 -28.03
C LEU A 1123 -56.96 -29.39 -27.92
N PRO A 1124 -56.57 -29.93 -26.74
CA PRO A 1124 -55.84 -29.23 -25.67
C PRO A 1124 -54.77 -30.10 -24.91
N ASP A 1125 -54.07 -29.47 -23.96
CA ASP A 1125 -53.62 -30.01 -22.65
C ASP A 1125 -52.58 -31.16 -22.53
N ARG A 1126 -51.85 -31.10 -21.41
CA ARG A 1126 -51.05 -32.15 -20.73
C ARG A 1126 -49.67 -32.51 -21.31
N THR A 1127 -48.62 -32.84 -20.55
CA THR A 1127 -48.07 -32.64 -19.19
C THR A 1127 -46.87 -33.63 -19.13
N ILE A 1128 -45.82 -33.32 -18.33
CA ILE A 1128 -44.88 -34.28 -17.66
C ILE A 1128 -43.67 -34.77 -18.54
N PRO A 1129 -42.48 -35.05 -17.96
CA PRO A 1129 -41.30 -34.20 -18.12
C PRO A 1129 -40.03 -35.03 -18.49
N GLU A 1130 -38.84 -34.43 -18.33
CA GLU A 1130 -37.53 -35.08 -18.03
C GLU A 1130 -37.06 -36.29 -18.86
N SER A 1131 -35.93 -36.12 -19.56
CA SER A 1131 -34.60 -36.68 -19.20
C SER A 1131 -33.73 -37.04 -20.42
N SER A 1132 -32.49 -36.54 -20.34
CA SER A 1132 -31.21 -37.17 -20.70
C SER A 1132 -30.88 -37.66 -22.14
N GLU A 1133 -29.62 -37.35 -22.49
CA GLU A 1133 -28.68 -38.05 -23.39
C GLU A 1133 -28.61 -37.68 -24.90
N SER A 1134 -27.50 -37.01 -25.23
CA SER A 1134 -26.77 -36.96 -26.51
C SER A 1134 -26.30 -38.37 -26.96
N PRO A 1135 -26.07 -38.72 -28.26
CA PRO A 1135 -25.03 -38.07 -29.11
C PRO A 1135 -25.17 -38.12 -30.67
N ARG A 1136 -24.35 -37.27 -31.34
CA ARG A 1136 -23.73 -37.33 -32.69
C ARG A 1136 -24.50 -37.89 -33.91
N ALA A 1137 -24.67 -37.06 -34.95
CA ALA A 1137 -24.02 -37.18 -36.28
C ALA A 1137 -24.41 -36.00 -37.22
N GLU A 1138 -23.46 -35.62 -38.08
CA GLU A 1138 -23.37 -34.47 -38.99
C GLU A 1138 -24.28 -34.53 -40.25
N PRO A 1139 -24.01 -33.74 -41.32
CA PRO A 1139 -24.37 -32.33 -41.57
C PRO A 1139 -25.37 -32.23 -42.75
N ILE A 1140 -25.93 -31.06 -43.11
CA ILE A 1140 -26.36 -30.69 -44.49
C ILE A 1140 -26.97 -29.27 -44.51
N VAL A 1141 -26.23 -28.32 -45.10
CA VAL A 1141 -26.55 -27.51 -46.31
C VAL A 1141 -27.60 -26.41 -46.17
N GLU A 1142 -27.13 -25.17 -46.06
CA GLU A 1142 -27.88 -23.97 -46.47
C GLU A 1142 -27.83 -23.80 -48.00
N PRO A 1143 -28.97 -23.52 -48.67
CA PRO A 1143 -28.98 -23.02 -50.05
C PRO A 1143 -28.92 -21.48 -50.11
N PRO A 1144 -28.53 -20.93 -51.27
CA PRO A 1144 -27.76 -19.70 -51.35
C PRO A 1144 -28.61 -18.44 -51.55
N SER A 1145 -28.00 -17.32 -51.15
CA SER A 1145 -28.45 -15.96 -51.48
C SER A 1145 -28.45 -15.74 -52.99
N LEU A 1146 -29.62 -15.40 -53.53
CA LEU A 1146 -29.83 -14.94 -54.89
C LEU A 1146 -30.46 -13.54 -54.81
N LEU A 1147 -29.63 -12.51 -54.95
CA LEU A 1147 -29.83 -11.40 -55.88
C LEU A 1147 -28.71 -10.37 -55.70
N ASP A 1148 -27.54 -10.75 -56.23
CA ASP A 1148 -26.67 -9.83 -56.95
C ASP A 1148 -27.20 -9.75 -58.38
N SER A 1149 -27.83 -8.64 -58.75
CA SER A 1149 -27.91 -8.18 -60.15
C SER A 1149 -28.37 -6.73 -60.15
N PHE A 1150 -27.41 -5.81 -60.25
CA PHE A 1150 -27.28 -4.91 -61.40
C PHE A 1150 -26.13 -3.94 -61.12
N SER A 1151 -25.02 -4.17 -61.82
CA SER A 1151 -23.88 -3.28 -61.88
C SER A 1151 -23.99 -2.31 -63.06
N GLY A 1152 -23.74 -1.03 -62.76
CA GLY A 1152 -23.28 0.03 -63.66
C GLY A 1152 -24.34 0.89 -64.35
N PRO A 1153 -24.02 2.14 -64.77
CA PRO A 1153 -22.68 2.73 -64.92
C PRO A 1153 -22.50 4.18 -64.38
N GLU A 1154 -21.25 4.56 -64.10
CA GLU A 1154 -20.74 5.95 -64.16
C GLU A 1154 -20.35 6.32 -65.61
N PRO A 1155 -19.99 7.57 -65.99
CA PRO A 1155 -20.34 8.90 -65.44
C PRO A 1155 -20.69 9.94 -66.55
N SER A 1156 -21.22 11.13 -66.20
CA SER A 1156 -20.71 12.45 -66.68
C SER A 1156 -21.51 13.69 -66.25
N ARG A 1157 -20.78 14.60 -65.58
CA ARG A 1157 -20.80 16.08 -65.58
C ARG A 1157 -22.12 16.86 -65.48
N SER A 1158 -22.31 17.53 -64.33
CA SER A 1158 -22.59 18.99 -64.27
C SER A 1158 -22.43 19.58 -62.86
N THR A 1159 -21.45 20.49 -62.72
CA THR A 1159 -21.39 21.70 -61.86
C THR A 1159 -21.88 21.66 -60.39
N PRO A 1160 -21.00 21.89 -59.39
CA PRO A 1160 -21.40 22.17 -58.02
C PRO A 1160 -21.81 23.65 -57.85
N THR A 1161 -22.98 23.88 -57.27
CA THR A 1161 -23.42 25.19 -56.77
C THR A 1161 -22.79 25.49 -55.41
N ASP A 1162 -22.52 26.77 -55.24
CA ASP A 1162 -21.53 27.37 -54.35
C ASP A 1162 -22.13 27.80 -53.00
N ASP A 1163 -22.20 26.88 -52.02
CA ASP A 1163 -22.70 27.19 -50.66
C ASP A 1163 -21.58 27.26 -49.60
N GLN A 1164 -20.33 27.06 -50.01
CA GLN A 1164 -19.16 27.16 -49.13
C GLN A 1164 -18.56 28.58 -49.14
N ALA A 1165 -18.57 29.27 -50.30
CA ALA A 1165 -18.11 30.66 -50.41
C ALA A 1165 -19.03 31.68 -49.70
N ALA A 1166 -20.33 31.36 -49.53
CA ALA A 1166 -21.30 32.23 -48.84
C ALA A 1166 -21.18 32.20 -47.29
N ARG A 1167 -20.57 31.14 -46.73
CA ARG A 1167 -20.32 31.02 -45.28
C ARG A 1167 -18.99 31.66 -44.88
N GLU A 1168 -17.98 31.55 -45.74
CA GLU A 1168 -16.65 32.12 -45.51
C GLU A 1168 -16.63 33.66 -45.66
N THR A 1169 -17.44 34.21 -46.57
CA THR A 1169 -17.61 35.67 -46.71
C THR A 1169 -18.33 36.30 -45.52
N LYS A 1170 -19.32 35.61 -44.92
CA LYS A 1170 -19.99 36.07 -43.69
C LYS A 1170 -19.09 36.00 -42.45
N ALA A 1171 -18.22 34.99 -42.37
CA ALA A 1171 -17.24 34.88 -41.28
C ALA A 1171 -16.15 35.97 -41.36
N ALA A 1172 -15.72 36.32 -42.59
CA ALA A 1172 -14.73 37.39 -42.81
C ALA A 1172 -15.31 38.80 -42.53
N GLU A 1173 -16.59 39.06 -42.83
CA GLU A 1173 -17.24 40.35 -42.56
C GLU A 1173 -17.43 40.62 -41.05
N LEU A 1174 -17.70 39.56 -40.27
CA LEU A 1174 -17.84 39.63 -38.81
C LEU A 1174 -16.49 39.91 -38.12
N LEU A 1175 -15.41 39.31 -38.63
CA LEU A 1175 -14.04 39.57 -38.16
C LEU A 1175 -13.54 40.98 -38.54
N ALA A 1176 -13.96 41.53 -39.68
CA ALA A 1176 -13.65 42.91 -40.07
C ALA A 1176 -14.38 43.95 -39.18
N LYS A 1177 -15.63 43.69 -38.80
CA LYS A 1177 -16.40 44.55 -37.88
C LYS A 1177 -15.87 44.54 -36.44
N ILE A 1178 -15.31 43.41 -35.99
CA ILE A 1178 -14.65 43.31 -34.66
C ILE A 1178 -13.29 44.03 -34.65
N LYS A 1179 -12.51 43.96 -35.74
CA LYS A 1179 -11.23 44.70 -35.88
C LYS A 1179 -11.42 46.22 -36.05
N ALA A 1180 -12.53 46.67 -36.63
CA ALA A 1180 -12.83 48.11 -36.77
C ALA A 1180 -13.27 48.77 -35.44
N ARG A 1181 -13.82 48.01 -34.48
CA ARG A 1181 -14.26 48.53 -33.18
C ARG A 1181 -13.17 48.60 -32.11
N LYS A 1182 -12.00 47.98 -32.38
CA LYS A 1182 -10.84 47.92 -31.47
C LYS A 1182 -9.71 48.92 -31.81
N LYS A 1183 -9.90 49.77 -32.83
CA LYS A 1183 -8.87 50.69 -33.36
C LYS A 1183 -9.07 52.17 -32.99
N ASN A 1184 -10.00 52.49 -32.10
CA ASN A 1184 -10.18 53.85 -31.55
C ASN A 1184 -10.05 53.86 -30.02
N THR A 1185 -8.85 53.58 -29.50
CA THR A 1185 -8.29 54.22 -28.29
C THR A 1185 -6.86 53.71 -28.05
N ALA A 1186 -5.96 54.64 -27.73
CA ALA A 1186 -4.55 54.51 -27.37
C ALA A 1186 -3.51 54.45 -28.51
N ALA A 1187 -2.89 55.61 -28.78
CA ALA A 1187 -1.43 55.76 -28.71
C ALA A 1187 -1.05 57.26 -28.67
N ALA A 1188 -0.32 57.66 -27.63
CA ALA A 1188 0.35 58.96 -27.47
C ALA A 1188 1.57 59.09 -28.43
N PRO A 1189 2.21 60.28 -28.57
CA PRO A 1189 3.32 60.65 -27.66
C PRO A 1189 3.51 62.17 -27.37
N GLU A 1190 4.30 62.47 -26.34
CA GLU A 1190 4.88 63.77 -25.88
C GLU A 1190 6.03 64.32 -26.79
N PRO A 1191 6.75 65.45 -26.51
CA PRO A 1191 6.54 66.59 -25.59
C PRO A 1191 6.74 68.02 -26.21
N ASP A 1192 6.61 69.03 -25.34
CA ASP A 1192 7.32 70.33 -25.26
C ASP A 1192 6.74 71.67 -25.79
N LEU A 1193 6.54 72.55 -24.79
CA LEU A 1193 6.83 74.00 -24.69
C LEU A 1193 6.02 75.06 -25.48
N GLN A 1194 5.37 75.91 -24.66
CA GLN A 1194 5.34 77.38 -24.65
C GLN A 1194 4.15 78.19 -25.21
N GLN A 1195 3.68 79.07 -24.31
CA GLN A 1195 3.01 80.38 -24.44
C GLN A 1195 1.54 80.40 -24.94
N LYS A 1196 0.53 80.80 -24.14
CA LYS A 1196 0.16 82.07 -23.44
C LYS A 1196 -0.93 82.84 -24.22
N VAL A 1197 -1.94 83.32 -23.47
CA VAL A 1197 -2.98 84.35 -23.74
C VAL A 1197 -4.38 83.87 -24.19
N ASP A 1198 -5.33 83.95 -23.23
CA ASP A 1198 -6.66 84.61 -23.17
C ASP A 1198 -7.60 84.54 -24.42
N ASP A 1199 -8.92 84.33 -24.35
CA ASP A 1199 -9.90 84.84 -23.39
C ASP A 1199 -11.29 84.13 -23.48
N GLU A 1200 -11.94 84.06 -22.32
CA GLU A 1200 -13.38 84.16 -21.99
C GLU A 1200 -14.57 83.27 -22.52
N LYS A 1201 -15.33 82.80 -21.49
CA LYS A 1201 -16.81 82.60 -21.34
C LYS A 1201 -17.47 81.35 -21.98
N SER A 1202 -18.36 80.57 -21.36
CA SER A 1202 -19.04 80.60 -20.05
C SER A 1202 -19.71 79.25 -19.67
N LYS A 1203 -19.42 78.77 -18.45
CA LYS A 1203 -20.20 77.99 -17.45
C LYS A 1203 -21.27 76.94 -17.85
N LYS A 1204 -21.04 75.69 -17.42
CA LYS A 1204 -22.01 74.84 -16.68
C LYS A 1204 -21.28 74.06 -15.56
N ARG A 1205 -21.92 73.95 -14.40
CA ARG A 1205 -21.35 73.49 -13.11
C ARG A 1205 -21.40 71.96 -12.95
N GLU A 1206 -20.32 71.39 -12.40
CA GLU A 1206 -20.24 70.03 -11.86
C GLU A 1206 -20.66 69.99 -10.37
N PRO A 1207 -21.22 68.88 -9.86
CA PRO A 1207 -21.44 68.68 -8.43
C PRO A 1207 -20.19 68.12 -7.73
N THR A 1208 -19.80 68.87 -6.72
CA THR A 1208 -18.88 68.60 -5.59
C THR A 1208 -18.63 67.13 -5.24
N GLN A 1209 -17.39 66.69 -5.46
CA GLN A 1209 -16.81 65.47 -4.92
C GLN A 1209 -16.15 65.80 -3.56
N PHE A 1210 -16.60 65.15 -2.49
CA PHE A 1210 -15.97 65.19 -1.16
C PHE A 1210 -14.81 64.19 -1.14
N LYS A 1211 -13.60 64.66 -0.85
CA LYS A 1211 -12.42 63.83 -0.54
C LYS A 1211 -12.36 63.65 0.98
N GLU A 1212 -12.38 62.42 1.45
CA GLU A 1212 -12.16 62.05 2.86
C GLU A 1212 -10.71 61.52 3.04
N PRO A 1213 -10.08 61.71 4.21
CA PRO A 1213 -8.64 61.53 4.41
C PRO A 1213 -8.23 60.09 4.77
N ASP A 1214 -6.92 59.88 4.70
CA ASP A 1214 -6.17 58.62 4.74
C ASP A 1214 -6.38 57.75 5.99
N ALA A 1215 -6.36 56.43 5.80
CA ALA A 1215 -6.74 55.41 6.78
C ALA A 1215 -5.57 54.92 7.63
N ASN A 1216 -4.84 55.84 8.28
CA ASN A 1216 -3.76 55.49 9.21
C ASN A 1216 -3.69 56.47 10.41
N SER A 1217 -4.80 56.62 11.15
CA SER A 1217 -4.81 57.34 12.43
C SER A 1217 -5.19 56.41 13.58
N LEU A 1218 -4.16 55.92 14.25
CA LEU A 1218 -4.14 55.27 15.57
C LEU A 1218 -4.86 56.13 16.63
N LEU A 1219 -6.17 55.95 16.82
CA LEU A 1219 -6.90 56.53 17.97
C LEU A 1219 -8.32 55.94 18.13
N ASP A 1220 -8.45 54.60 18.10
CA ASP A 1220 -9.69 53.92 18.53
C ASP A 1220 -9.42 52.76 19.50
N SER A 1221 -8.49 53.01 20.41
CA SER A 1221 -8.30 52.24 21.63
C SER A 1221 -8.94 53.01 22.78
N PHE A 1222 -10.27 53.00 22.92
CA PHE A 1222 -11.00 53.12 24.19
C PHE A 1222 -12.49 52.81 23.95
N GLY A 1223 -12.98 51.75 24.60
CA GLY A 1223 -14.23 51.07 24.26
C GLY A 1223 -15.54 51.75 24.61
N PHE A 1224 -16.60 51.21 23.98
CA PHE A 1224 -17.95 51.01 24.49
C PHE A 1224 -18.61 49.85 23.73
#